data_AF-A0A1C6E2A2-F1
#
_entry.id   AF-A0A1C6E2A2-F1
#
_cell.length_a   1.000
_cell.length_b   1.000
_cell.length_c   1.000
_cell.angle_alpha   90.00
_cell.angle_beta   90.00
_cell.angle_gamma   90.00
#
_symmetry.space_group_name_H-M   'P 1'
#
loop_
_entity.id
_entity.type
_entity.pdbx_description
1 polymer ?
#
loop_
_entity_poly.entity_id
_entity_poly.type
_entity_poly.pdbx_seq_one_letter_code
_entity_poly.pdbx_strand_id
1 'polypeptide(L)'
;MPKRIKTFFGEYEVPLYEEMSEEEKFEAFREIFPNSQAINIESIPAEGIHGFPKADIEKFYRWLLEMEEEARIEQAEQEIEEELTECFPCSRDINLDEIPEEGINGISKERIQRYRDDLRETENWDAIARRENEEAMMRNLEEQLTPSNDFFSTHGTVIPQHNDVKLKKAVESTDNNKDFTAIQSLNTHTKQVQVTYTDPKQITSLNQAKITNATINFTTERSVGNYVFKNGELVYIDPTNGSETLIGNIWITIQTEIIYVEEISNAQNEVVRTEKTTEWVLDIECMGLHFTVKTSVGALYDYNKLMKYTADRAYREVDADAKKAFRQYMVLLVSLRNFRTEVRYKSTGWKQIKDRWCYLTDAGIIGMPNCNYRAEVEYKYTYDPKKIDATETFNDFWKMKFLSARKPENSVFLFHYTCLAVMTTLFQEVGHPINFVVALIGTTNSQKTVTGIIFTRLYNRNTKAAADIRFDSTNAAIMEKTSTYGDAILMVDDILPYDDPVWAKQQKKTVNDVIRTYGDRTPKMRSEAYAKINNVSRYSPVRGCCLMTGEVLDLGFESNLTRVIKLDFERGDIDLQLLTYFQQNLLNLPTFMYGYIKFISENIADVFNIIEQQFVKTRMSSFPPNMAARFIDCIAIMSAEVSIFYSYAVTKGFVRNEDVQRYMDSDMQLIEKIIMKNYEESRIISPGIRIIVALCKAMKNGKVEQCDISEKENLEELDEVDMENMAMFDSYYVYISPDKLFDIYMNDCKEMNCAVTYKSSRELKNPLKKDDILLPKQEGNNTRYSHKLCSKTSKRFYWIKLDVFKRIYDEYQTI
;
A
#
# COMPACT_ATOMS: atom_id res chain seq x y z
N MET A 1 -33.44 -34.06 -36.54
CA MET A 1 -32.39 -34.37 -35.54
C MET A 1 -31.26 -33.39 -35.80
N PRO A 2 -30.67 -32.77 -34.78
CA PRO A 2 -29.46 -31.97 -34.95
C PRO A 2 -28.29 -32.84 -35.45
N LYS A 3 -27.27 -32.23 -36.07
CA LYS A 3 -26.06 -32.92 -36.55
C LYS A 3 -24.93 -32.78 -35.54
N ARG A 4 -24.01 -33.75 -35.54
CA ARG A 4 -22.72 -33.68 -34.81
C ARG A 4 -21.54 -33.41 -35.73
N ILE A 5 -20.58 -32.63 -35.26
CA ILE A 5 -19.44 -32.10 -36.06
C ILE A 5 -18.20 -32.00 -35.15
N LYS A 6 -16.99 -32.31 -35.66
CA LYS A 6 -15.77 -32.51 -34.87
C LYS A 6 -14.61 -31.59 -35.29
N THR A 7 -13.93 -30.97 -34.34
CA THR A 7 -12.74 -30.10 -34.53
C THR A 7 -11.66 -30.37 -33.46
N PHE A 8 -10.61 -29.53 -33.41
CA PHE A 8 -9.49 -29.55 -32.44
C PHE A 8 -9.90 -29.65 -30.96
N PHE A 9 -11.14 -29.26 -30.62
CA PHE A 9 -11.67 -29.23 -29.25
C PHE A 9 -12.67 -30.36 -28.90
N GLY A 10 -13.33 -31.00 -29.87
CA GLY A 10 -14.37 -32.00 -29.56
C GLY A 10 -15.42 -32.20 -30.66
N GLU A 11 -16.54 -32.87 -30.32
CA GLU A 11 -17.63 -33.20 -31.25
C GLU A 11 -19.00 -32.77 -30.72
N TYR A 12 -19.64 -31.78 -31.35
CA TYR A 12 -20.71 -30.93 -30.79
C TYR A 12 -22.03 -31.03 -31.55
N GLU A 13 -23.18 -30.76 -30.90
CA GLU A 13 -24.55 -30.91 -31.43
C GLU A 13 -25.38 -29.64 -31.19
N VAL A 14 -25.98 -29.06 -32.25
CA VAL A 14 -26.42 -27.64 -32.27
C VAL A 14 -27.95 -27.46 -32.44
N PRO A 15 -28.59 -26.43 -31.83
CA PRO A 15 -30.00 -26.05 -32.05
C PRO A 15 -30.35 -25.54 -33.47
N LEU A 16 -31.57 -25.03 -33.67
CA LEU A 16 -32.08 -24.56 -34.97
C LEU A 16 -31.71 -23.10 -35.28
N TYR A 17 -31.24 -22.87 -36.51
CA TYR A 17 -30.59 -21.65 -37.00
C TYR A 17 -31.45 -20.37 -36.97
N GLU A 18 -32.76 -20.49 -37.15
CA GLU A 18 -33.67 -19.35 -37.39
C GLU A 18 -33.87 -18.45 -36.16
N GLU A 19 -33.54 -18.94 -34.96
CA GLU A 19 -33.71 -18.21 -33.69
C GLU A 19 -32.40 -17.55 -33.17
N MET A 20 -31.27 -17.72 -33.87
CA MET A 20 -29.94 -17.28 -33.43
C MET A 20 -29.58 -15.86 -33.89
N SER A 21 -28.87 -15.09 -33.06
CA SER A 21 -28.26 -13.81 -33.44
C SER A 21 -27.05 -13.99 -34.39
N GLU A 22 -26.62 -12.93 -35.05
CA GLU A 22 -25.49 -12.99 -36.00
C GLU A 22 -24.16 -13.36 -35.32
N GLU A 23 -23.94 -12.95 -34.06
CA GLU A 23 -22.71 -13.29 -33.32
C GLU A 23 -22.73 -14.74 -32.83
N GLU A 24 -23.89 -15.25 -32.38
CA GLU A 24 -24.08 -16.67 -32.07
C GLU A 24 -23.93 -17.56 -33.31
N LYS A 25 -24.42 -17.11 -34.48
CA LYS A 25 -24.19 -17.79 -35.76
C LYS A 25 -22.73 -17.76 -36.17
N PHE A 26 -22.04 -16.64 -36.02
CA PHE A 26 -20.64 -16.52 -36.42
C PHE A 26 -19.73 -17.43 -35.57
N GLU A 27 -19.97 -17.48 -34.26
CA GLU A 27 -19.20 -18.36 -33.37
C GLU A 27 -19.54 -19.84 -33.60
N ALA A 28 -20.82 -20.20 -33.73
CA ALA A 28 -21.23 -21.56 -34.08
C ALA A 28 -20.74 -21.98 -35.48
N PHE A 29 -20.65 -21.06 -36.43
CA PHE A 29 -20.06 -21.32 -37.75
C PHE A 29 -18.57 -21.68 -37.62
N ARG A 30 -17.83 -20.99 -36.75
CA ARG A 30 -16.40 -21.25 -36.53
C ARG A 30 -16.09 -22.46 -35.65
N GLU A 31 -16.99 -22.84 -34.73
CA GLU A 31 -16.92 -24.16 -34.07
C GLU A 31 -17.02 -25.31 -35.09
N ILE A 32 -17.68 -25.06 -36.23
CA ILE A 32 -17.89 -26.02 -37.31
C ILE A 32 -16.77 -25.96 -38.37
N PHE A 33 -16.27 -24.77 -38.69
CA PHE A 33 -15.23 -24.54 -39.70
C PHE A 33 -14.11 -23.64 -39.15
N PRO A 34 -13.00 -24.22 -38.64
CA PRO A 34 -11.98 -23.47 -37.91
C PRO A 34 -10.92 -22.78 -38.79
N ASN A 35 -10.70 -23.24 -40.02
CA ASN A 35 -9.79 -22.66 -41.01
C ASN A 35 -10.31 -22.85 -42.45
N SER A 36 -9.60 -22.27 -43.43
CA SER A 36 -9.92 -22.22 -44.85
C SER A 36 -10.20 -23.62 -45.41
N GLN A 37 -9.23 -24.54 -45.25
CA GLN A 37 -9.19 -25.86 -45.85
C GLN A 37 -10.32 -26.79 -45.38
N ALA A 38 -10.96 -26.48 -44.24
CA ALA A 38 -12.12 -27.20 -43.73
C ALA A 38 -13.41 -26.98 -44.55
N ILE A 39 -13.45 -26.00 -45.47
CA ILE A 39 -14.64 -25.66 -46.28
C ILE A 39 -14.36 -25.85 -47.78
N ASN A 40 -14.95 -26.87 -48.40
CA ASN A 40 -15.03 -26.96 -49.86
C ASN A 40 -16.28 -26.23 -50.37
N ILE A 41 -16.18 -24.92 -50.64
CA ILE A 41 -17.29 -24.05 -51.11
C ILE A 41 -18.04 -24.62 -52.32
N GLU A 42 -17.32 -25.18 -53.30
CA GLU A 42 -17.92 -25.63 -54.55
C GLU A 42 -18.86 -26.83 -54.33
N SER A 43 -18.55 -27.68 -53.36
CA SER A 43 -19.36 -28.86 -52.99
C SER A 43 -20.66 -28.56 -52.23
N ILE A 44 -20.86 -27.33 -51.74
CA ILE A 44 -21.99 -26.98 -50.86
C ILE A 44 -23.31 -26.86 -51.65
N PRO A 45 -24.39 -27.58 -51.28
CA PRO A 45 -25.73 -27.41 -51.87
C PRO A 45 -26.29 -25.99 -51.73
N ALA A 46 -27.21 -25.61 -52.63
CA ALA A 46 -27.87 -24.31 -52.59
C ALA A 46 -28.72 -24.08 -51.31
N GLU A 47 -29.20 -25.16 -50.71
CA GLU A 47 -29.94 -25.15 -49.42
C GLU A 47 -29.02 -24.94 -48.20
N GLY A 48 -27.69 -24.92 -48.39
CA GLY A 48 -26.71 -24.82 -47.31
C GLY A 48 -26.34 -26.16 -46.67
N ILE A 49 -25.57 -26.12 -45.58
CA ILE A 49 -25.13 -27.31 -44.82
C ILE A 49 -25.10 -27.01 -43.32
N HIS A 50 -25.27 -28.07 -42.51
CA HIS A 50 -25.19 -28.02 -41.03
C HIS A 50 -26.16 -27.03 -40.34
N GLY A 51 -27.16 -26.50 -41.07
CA GLY A 51 -28.12 -25.50 -40.60
C GLY A 51 -27.87 -24.10 -41.20
N PHE A 52 -26.70 -23.86 -41.79
CA PHE A 52 -26.26 -22.57 -42.31
C PHE A 52 -26.55 -22.45 -43.82
N PRO A 53 -27.25 -21.39 -44.27
CA PRO A 53 -27.42 -21.06 -45.68
C PRO A 53 -26.09 -20.80 -46.38
N LYS A 54 -25.94 -21.26 -47.63
CA LYS A 54 -24.66 -21.20 -48.38
C LYS A 54 -24.04 -19.79 -48.46
N ALA A 55 -24.85 -18.75 -48.57
CA ALA A 55 -24.38 -17.36 -48.66
C ALA A 55 -23.63 -16.87 -47.41
N ASP A 56 -24.02 -17.37 -46.22
CA ASP A 56 -23.34 -17.03 -44.97
C ASP A 56 -21.98 -17.75 -44.89
N ILE A 57 -21.94 -19.01 -45.32
CA ILE A 57 -20.72 -19.83 -45.40
C ILE A 57 -19.66 -19.19 -46.31
N GLU A 58 -20.04 -18.76 -47.52
CA GLU A 58 -19.12 -18.14 -48.49
C GLU A 58 -18.54 -16.79 -48.01
N LYS A 59 -19.31 -16.05 -47.19
CA LYS A 59 -18.89 -14.80 -46.57
C LYS A 59 -17.81 -15.03 -45.51
N PHE A 60 -17.97 -16.05 -44.67
CA PHE A 60 -17.05 -16.33 -43.56
C PHE A 60 -15.76 -17.01 -44.03
N TYR A 61 -15.82 -17.85 -45.06
CA TYR A 61 -14.63 -18.48 -45.67
C TYR A 61 -13.59 -17.47 -46.17
N ARG A 62 -14.00 -16.37 -46.82
CA ARG A 62 -13.06 -15.41 -47.43
C ARG A 62 -12.18 -14.68 -46.42
N TRP A 63 -12.69 -14.54 -45.21
CA TRP A 63 -12.06 -13.89 -44.06
C TRP A 63 -11.10 -14.87 -43.36
N LEU A 64 -11.40 -16.17 -43.41
CA LEU A 64 -10.46 -17.29 -43.27
C LEU A 64 -9.68 -17.53 -44.59
N LEU A 65 -9.07 -16.48 -45.18
CA LEU A 65 -8.10 -16.59 -46.28
C LEU A 65 -7.15 -15.37 -46.42
N GLU A 66 -7.36 -14.28 -45.66
CA GLU A 66 -6.54 -13.04 -45.71
C GLU A 66 -5.54 -12.99 -44.55
N MET A 67 -5.12 -14.17 -44.11
CA MET A 67 -5.01 -14.48 -42.69
C MET A 67 -4.06 -15.68 -42.51
N GLU A 68 -4.27 -16.72 -43.33
CA GLU A 68 -3.22 -17.68 -43.66
C GLU A 68 -2.11 -16.95 -44.41
N GLU A 69 -2.33 -15.88 -45.18
CA GLU A 69 -1.23 -14.98 -45.58
C GLU A 69 -0.72 -14.06 -44.41
N GLU A 70 -0.87 -14.46 -43.11
CA GLU A 70 -0.42 -13.66 -41.94
C GLU A 70 0.60 -14.20 -40.86
N ALA A 71 0.92 -15.49 -40.58
CA ALA A 71 2.25 -16.00 -40.02
C ALA A 71 3.26 -17.19 -40.62
N ARG A 72 3.85 -17.57 -41.85
CA ARG A 72 4.16 -17.39 -43.42
C ARG A 72 5.27 -16.34 -44.18
N ILE A 73 5.46 -14.96 -44.02
CA ILE A 73 6.51 -13.86 -44.25
C ILE A 73 7.43 -13.40 -43.02
N GLU A 74 7.04 -13.35 -41.72
CA GLU A 74 7.89 -12.94 -40.54
C GLU A 74 8.79 -13.94 -39.76
N GLN A 75 8.54 -15.27 -39.68
CA GLN A 75 9.37 -16.26 -38.95
C GLN A 75 10.80 -15.87 -38.88
N ALA A 76 11.38 -15.65 -40.04
CA ALA A 76 12.66 -16.24 -40.09
C ALA A 76 13.73 -15.36 -39.47
N GLU A 77 13.58 -14.03 -39.53
CA GLU A 77 14.59 -13.04 -39.15
C GLU A 77 15.35 -13.28 -37.82
N GLN A 78 14.78 -14.00 -36.85
CA GLN A 78 15.48 -14.50 -35.65
C GLN A 78 16.64 -15.49 -35.88
N GLU A 79 16.75 -16.22 -36.99
CA GLU A 79 17.74 -17.33 -37.11
C GLU A 79 19.13 -16.81 -37.22
N ILE A 80 19.20 -15.72 -37.94
CA ILE A 80 20.42 -15.04 -38.25
C ILE A 80 20.89 -14.30 -36.98
N GLU A 81 20.04 -14.07 -35.96
CA GLU A 81 20.38 -13.23 -34.80
C GLU A 81 21.07 -13.99 -33.64
N GLU A 82 20.77 -15.27 -33.47
CA GLU A 82 21.04 -16.01 -32.23
C GLU A 82 22.28 -16.93 -32.35
N GLU A 83 22.59 -17.41 -33.56
CA GLU A 83 23.86 -18.07 -33.94
C GLU A 83 25.00 -17.05 -34.08
N LEU A 84 24.67 -15.79 -34.42
CA LEU A 84 25.58 -14.65 -34.21
C LEU A 84 25.92 -14.47 -32.74
N THR A 85 24.90 -14.47 -31.86
CA THR A 85 25.09 -14.35 -30.40
C THR A 85 25.94 -15.50 -29.84
N GLU A 86 26.03 -16.62 -30.56
CA GLU A 86 26.59 -17.90 -30.10
C GLU A 86 28.03 -18.12 -30.51
N CYS A 87 28.37 -17.72 -31.73
CA CYS A 87 29.76 -17.61 -32.16
C CYS A 87 30.48 -16.47 -31.40
N PHE A 88 29.73 -15.48 -30.91
CA PHE A 88 30.28 -14.20 -30.44
C PHE A 88 29.57 -13.63 -29.20
N PRO A 89 29.85 -14.16 -27.99
CA PRO A 89 29.13 -13.79 -26.77
C PRO A 89 29.46 -12.40 -26.19
N CYS A 90 30.60 -11.77 -26.54
CA CYS A 90 30.85 -10.35 -26.27
C CYS A 90 31.48 -9.60 -27.46
N SER A 91 31.45 -8.27 -27.41
CA SER A 91 31.89 -7.39 -28.51
C SER A 91 33.38 -7.50 -28.87
N ARG A 92 34.15 -8.16 -28.02
CA ARG A 92 35.60 -8.34 -28.09
C ARG A 92 35.99 -9.62 -28.83
N ASP A 93 35.09 -10.61 -28.85
CA ASP A 93 35.31 -11.92 -29.48
C ASP A 93 35.15 -11.86 -31.01
N ILE A 94 34.43 -10.87 -31.52
CA ILE A 94 34.27 -10.61 -32.97
C ILE A 94 35.53 -9.91 -33.48
N ASN A 95 36.37 -10.57 -34.29
CA ASN A 95 37.37 -9.86 -35.10
C ASN A 95 36.93 -9.74 -36.57
N LEU A 96 36.42 -8.56 -36.94
CA LEU A 96 35.85 -8.27 -38.27
C LEU A 96 36.86 -8.42 -39.41
N ASP A 97 38.16 -8.24 -39.12
CA ASP A 97 39.25 -8.37 -40.10
C ASP A 97 39.56 -9.84 -40.43
N GLU A 98 39.12 -10.78 -39.59
CA GLU A 98 39.28 -12.23 -39.79
C GLU A 98 38.03 -12.88 -40.45
N ILE A 99 36.97 -12.10 -40.69
CA ILE A 99 35.70 -12.56 -41.27
C ILE A 99 35.67 -12.33 -42.79
N PRO A 100 35.40 -13.36 -43.63
CA PRO A 100 35.25 -13.21 -45.08
C PRO A 100 34.12 -12.25 -45.47
N GLU A 101 34.27 -11.53 -46.59
CA GLU A 101 33.24 -10.61 -47.13
C GLU A 101 31.89 -11.32 -47.35
N GLU A 102 31.93 -12.53 -47.91
CA GLU A 102 30.78 -13.39 -48.16
C GLU A 102 30.19 -14.05 -46.89
N GLY A 103 30.75 -13.75 -45.71
CA GLY A 103 30.21 -14.14 -44.40
C GLY A 103 30.69 -15.50 -43.88
N ILE A 104 30.00 -15.98 -42.84
CA ILE A 104 30.26 -17.27 -42.17
C ILE A 104 28.91 -17.93 -41.86
N ASN A 105 28.82 -19.26 -41.97
CA ASN A 105 27.58 -20.05 -41.81
C ASN A 105 26.37 -19.58 -42.65
N GLY A 106 26.61 -18.89 -43.77
CA GLY A 106 25.55 -18.31 -44.61
C GLY A 106 25.01 -16.97 -44.11
N ILE A 107 25.57 -16.41 -43.03
CA ILE A 107 25.23 -15.08 -42.51
C ILE A 107 26.24 -14.05 -43.03
N SER A 108 25.76 -13.01 -43.71
CA SER A 108 26.63 -12.00 -44.32
C SER A 108 27.41 -11.19 -43.28
N LYS A 109 28.62 -10.76 -43.66
CA LYS A 109 29.51 -9.94 -42.82
C LYS A 109 28.84 -8.66 -42.32
N GLU A 110 27.97 -8.06 -43.12
CA GLU A 110 27.19 -6.86 -42.76
C GLU A 110 26.17 -7.09 -41.63
N ARG A 111 25.67 -8.33 -41.45
CA ARG A 111 24.77 -8.67 -40.34
C ARG A 111 25.57 -9.04 -39.08
N ILE A 112 26.74 -9.68 -39.23
CA ILE A 112 27.71 -9.88 -38.13
C ILE A 112 28.21 -8.53 -37.58
N GLN A 113 28.50 -7.56 -38.47
CA GLN A 113 28.96 -6.21 -38.10
C GLN A 113 28.02 -5.52 -37.11
N ARG A 114 26.73 -5.40 -37.46
CA ARG A 114 25.75 -4.66 -36.63
C ARG A 114 25.63 -5.28 -35.24
N TYR A 115 25.63 -6.61 -35.19
CA TYR A 115 25.57 -7.37 -33.94
C TYR A 115 26.76 -7.07 -33.00
N ARG A 116 27.97 -6.80 -33.54
CA ARG A 116 29.12 -6.39 -32.74
C ARG A 116 28.92 -5.03 -32.05
N ASP A 117 28.37 -4.08 -32.78
CA ASP A 117 28.34 -2.69 -32.34
C ASP A 117 27.29 -2.48 -31.24
N ASP A 118 26.14 -3.17 -31.33
CA ASP A 118 25.12 -3.22 -30.27
C ASP A 118 25.67 -3.75 -28.93
N LEU A 119 26.60 -4.72 -28.97
CA LEU A 119 27.28 -5.25 -27.78
C LEU A 119 28.29 -4.26 -27.16
N ARG A 120 28.74 -3.22 -27.87
CA ARG A 120 29.74 -2.26 -27.33
C ARG A 120 29.14 -1.17 -26.47
N GLU A 121 27.90 -0.74 -26.74
CA GLU A 121 27.26 0.32 -25.96
C GLU A 121 26.89 -0.12 -24.53
N THR A 122 26.65 -1.43 -24.34
CA THR A 122 26.23 -2.00 -23.05
C THR A 122 27.38 -2.22 -22.06
N GLU A 123 28.58 -2.58 -22.53
CA GLU A 123 29.74 -2.87 -21.66
C GLU A 123 30.32 -1.63 -20.93
N ASN A 124 30.08 -0.41 -21.41
CA ASN A 124 30.91 0.76 -21.09
C ASN A 124 30.49 1.54 -19.83
N TRP A 125 29.35 1.22 -19.21
CA TRP A 125 28.78 2.01 -18.10
C TRP A 125 29.25 1.60 -16.69
N ASP A 126 29.51 0.32 -16.45
CA ASP A 126 29.79 -0.23 -15.12
C ASP A 126 31.17 0.18 -14.54
N ALA A 127 32.15 0.43 -15.42
CA ALA A 127 33.54 0.65 -15.03
C ALA A 127 33.81 2.02 -14.37
N ILE A 128 32.95 3.01 -14.63
CA ILE A 128 33.12 4.39 -14.16
C ILE A 128 32.65 4.54 -12.69
N ALA A 129 31.58 3.85 -12.31
CA ALA A 129 30.87 4.10 -11.05
C ALA A 129 31.61 3.66 -9.77
N ARG A 130 32.63 2.80 -9.87
CA ARG A 130 33.23 2.13 -8.68
C ARG A 130 34.49 2.82 -8.14
N ARG A 131 35.24 3.57 -8.96
CA ARG A 131 36.60 4.04 -8.60
C ARG A 131 36.68 5.26 -7.69
N GLU A 132 35.65 6.11 -7.64
CA GLU A 132 35.75 7.41 -6.97
C GLU A 132 35.32 7.41 -5.49
N ASN A 133 34.63 6.36 -5.01
CA ASN A 133 34.08 6.31 -3.65
C ASN A 133 35.00 5.65 -2.60
N GLU A 134 35.79 4.64 -2.98
CA GLU A 134 36.48 3.77 -2.03
C GLU A 134 37.70 4.45 -1.35
N GLU A 135 38.44 5.30 -2.08
CA GLU A 135 39.69 5.90 -1.58
C GLU A 135 39.47 7.01 -0.52
N ALA A 136 38.27 7.59 -0.44
CA ALA A 136 37.96 8.70 0.46
C ALA A 136 37.47 8.25 1.85
N MET A 137 36.76 7.12 1.92
CA MET A 137 36.05 6.70 3.14
C MET A 137 36.96 6.02 4.17
N MET A 138 38.03 5.35 3.72
CA MET A 138 38.88 4.49 4.55
C MET A 138 39.81 5.20 5.54
N ARG A 139 39.92 6.54 5.54
CA ARG A 139 40.91 7.28 6.36
C ARG A 139 40.40 7.86 7.69
N ASN A 140 39.08 7.84 7.94
CA ASN A 140 38.48 8.50 9.12
C ASN A 140 37.86 7.55 10.15
N LEU A 141 37.81 6.24 9.91
CA LEU A 141 37.15 5.28 10.82
C LEU A 141 38.03 4.78 11.99
N GLU A 142 39.36 4.79 11.85
CA GLU A 142 40.24 4.06 12.78
C GLU A 142 40.50 4.78 14.13
N GLU A 143 40.25 6.09 14.24
CA GLU A 143 40.63 6.87 15.43
C GLU A 143 39.55 7.00 16.53
N GLN A 144 38.30 6.58 16.31
CA GLN A 144 37.17 6.97 17.20
C GLN A 144 36.44 5.84 17.96
N LEU A 145 36.79 4.56 17.77
CA LEU A 145 36.00 3.43 18.32
C LEU A 145 36.83 2.43 19.15
N THR A 146 37.23 2.85 20.36
CA THR A 146 37.70 1.93 21.42
C THR A 146 36.99 2.20 22.76
N PRO A 147 35.96 1.43 23.14
CA PRO A 147 35.31 1.54 24.45
C PRO A 147 36.11 0.86 25.56
N SER A 148 36.09 1.43 26.77
CA SER A 148 36.58 0.79 27.99
C SER A 148 35.49 -0.09 28.63
N ASN A 149 35.74 -1.40 28.72
CA ASN A 149 34.90 -2.34 29.49
C ASN A 149 34.98 -2.07 30.99
N ASP A 150 33.87 -2.28 31.74
CA ASP A 150 33.95 -3.00 33.02
C ASP A 150 32.61 -3.56 33.57
N PHE A 151 32.73 -4.59 34.43
CA PHE A 151 31.75 -5.24 35.33
C PHE A 151 30.56 -6.11 34.84
N PHE A 152 30.20 -7.09 35.70
CA PHE A 152 29.30 -8.24 35.48
C PHE A 152 28.54 -8.62 36.79
N SER A 153 27.47 -9.44 36.68
CA SER A 153 27.13 -10.64 37.52
C SER A 153 25.79 -10.77 38.32
N THR A 154 24.83 -11.55 37.77
CA THR A 154 24.12 -12.76 38.33
C THR A 154 23.19 -12.78 39.60
N HIS A 155 22.35 -13.84 39.68
CA HIS A 155 21.43 -14.34 40.76
C HIS A 155 20.01 -13.69 40.81
N GLY A 156 18.90 -14.34 41.23
CA GLY A 156 18.58 -15.72 41.69
C GLY A 156 17.06 -15.93 41.96
N THR A 157 16.57 -17.17 42.17
CA THR A 157 15.13 -17.60 42.09
C THR A 157 14.36 -17.70 43.43
N VAL A 158 12.99 -17.68 43.43
CA VAL A 158 12.01 -18.54 44.18
C VAL A 158 10.61 -17.87 44.43
N ILE A 159 9.54 -18.67 44.60
CA ILE A 159 8.10 -18.32 44.75
C ILE A 159 7.56 -18.75 46.14
N PRO A 160 6.50 -18.11 46.68
CA PRO A 160 5.41 -18.87 47.32
C PRO A 160 3.97 -18.41 46.95
N GLN A 161 2.97 -19.23 47.25
CA GLN A 161 1.54 -19.06 46.88
C GLN A 161 0.58 -18.87 48.10
N HIS A 162 -0.69 -18.60 47.77
CA HIS A 162 -1.94 -19.09 48.38
C HIS A 162 -2.84 -18.19 49.28
N ASN A 163 -4.14 -18.20 48.88
CA ASN A 163 -5.38 -18.20 49.69
C ASN A 163 -5.90 -16.90 50.37
N ASP A 164 -7.22 -16.70 50.57
CA ASP A 164 -8.49 -17.21 49.95
C ASP A 164 -9.68 -16.36 50.49
N VAL A 165 -10.92 -16.63 50.03
CA VAL A 165 -12.24 -16.33 50.66
C VAL A 165 -12.90 -14.94 50.42
N LYS A 166 -13.86 -14.92 49.47
CA LYS A 166 -15.35 -14.69 49.59
C LYS A 166 -15.86 -13.63 50.62
N LEU A 167 -17.01 -12.94 50.47
CA LEU A 167 -18.33 -13.36 49.94
C LEU A 167 -19.25 -12.16 49.51
N LYS A 168 -20.56 -12.40 49.30
CA LYS A 168 -21.52 -11.66 48.44
C LYS A 168 -22.41 -10.59 49.12
N LYS A 169 -22.89 -9.65 48.30
CA LYS A 169 -24.25 -9.03 48.21
C LYS A 169 -25.04 -8.59 49.48
N ALA A 170 -25.59 -7.37 49.39
CA ALA A 170 -26.99 -7.05 49.71
C ALA A 170 -27.50 -5.88 48.83
N VAL A 171 -28.82 -5.66 48.80
CA VAL A 171 -29.54 -4.59 48.06
C VAL A 171 -30.71 -4.14 48.95
N GLU A 172 -31.01 -2.82 49.02
CA GLU A 172 -32.34 -2.21 48.77
C GLU A 172 -32.28 -0.67 49.03
N SER A 173 -33.41 0.03 48.87
CA SER A 173 -33.55 1.50 48.88
C SER A 173 -34.37 2.06 50.05
N THR A 174 -34.17 3.34 50.45
CA THR A 174 -35.28 4.26 50.77
C THR A 174 -34.88 5.74 50.95
N ASP A 175 -35.67 6.61 50.32
CA ASP A 175 -36.15 7.96 50.71
C ASP A 175 -35.32 9.12 51.31
N ASN A 176 -35.96 10.30 51.34
CA ASN A 176 -35.36 11.63 51.50
C ASN A 176 -35.60 12.31 52.87
N ASN A 177 -34.77 13.35 53.13
CA ASN A 177 -35.02 14.54 53.97
C ASN A 177 -35.30 14.36 55.48
N LYS A 178 -34.36 14.87 56.32
CA LYS A 178 -34.51 16.18 57.00
C LYS A 178 -33.32 16.56 57.92
N ASP A 179 -33.06 17.88 58.00
CA ASP A 179 -32.77 18.72 59.18
C ASP A 179 -31.76 18.25 60.27
N PHE A 180 -30.86 19.06 60.86
CA PHE A 180 -30.49 20.49 60.71
C PHE A 180 -29.16 20.79 61.47
N THR A 181 -28.40 21.85 61.09
CA THR A 181 -27.33 22.54 61.90
C THR A 181 -26.05 21.76 62.31
N ALA A 182 -24.88 22.36 62.57
CA ALA A 182 -24.44 23.78 62.61
C ALA A 182 -22.94 23.99 62.30
N ILE A 183 -22.59 25.19 61.80
CA ILE A 183 -21.31 25.95 61.96
C ILE A 183 -19.99 25.37 61.36
N GLN A 184 -19.01 26.17 60.90
CA GLN A 184 -18.99 27.33 59.98
C GLN A 184 -17.51 27.68 59.61
N SER A 185 -17.31 28.51 58.57
CA SER A 185 -16.03 29.12 58.12
C SER A 185 -15.02 28.17 57.44
N LEU A 186 -14.24 28.58 56.43
CA LEU A 186 -14.28 29.79 55.60
C LEU A 186 -14.57 29.43 54.13
N ASN A 187 -15.37 30.23 53.44
CA ASN A 187 -15.48 30.18 51.97
C ASN A 187 -16.14 31.47 51.45
N THR A 188 -15.52 32.15 50.49
CA THR A 188 -16.06 33.36 49.82
C THR A 188 -15.71 33.30 48.32
N HIS A 189 -16.51 32.62 47.50
CA HIS A 189 -17.65 33.21 46.79
C HIS A 189 -17.35 34.52 46.05
N THR A 190 -17.08 34.40 44.75
CA THR A 190 -17.24 35.48 43.76
C THR A 190 -18.39 35.06 42.82
N LYS A 191 -19.43 35.89 42.69
CA LYS A 191 -20.58 35.56 41.83
C LYS A 191 -20.23 35.74 40.36
N GLN A 192 -20.56 34.77 39.53
CA GLN A 192 -20.71 35.01 38.10
C GLN A 192 -21.89 35.97 37.88
N VAL A 193 -21.71 36.94 37.00
CA VAL A 193 -22.77 37.85 36.52
C VAL A 193 -22.84 37.71 35.01
N GLN A 194 -23.94 37.15 34.50
CA GLN A 194 -24.26 37.28 33.08
C GLN A 194 -24.70 38.72 32.80
N VAL A 195 -24.15 39.33 31.75
CA VAL A 195 -24.61 40.63 31.24
C VAL A 195 -25.04 40.44 29.80
N THR A 196 -26.33 40.67 29.53
CA THR A 196 -26.88 40.72 28.17
C THR A 196 -26.65 42.12 27.61
N TYR A 197 -26.26 42.23 26.33
CA TYR A 197 -26.01 43.52 25.68
C TYR A 197 -27.32 44.21 25.27
N THR A 198 -27.45 45.50 25.58
CA THR A 198 -28.54 46.36 25.10
C THR A 198 -28.04 47.78 24.78
N ASP A 199 -28.34 48.25 23.57
CA ASP A 199 -28.23 49.61 22.99
C ASP A 199 -27.09 50.57 23.46
N PRO A 200 -26.06 50.86 22.62
CA PRO A 200 -24.94 51.75 22.95
C PRO A 200 -25.21 53.26 23.18
N LYS A 201 -26.44 53.69 23.49
CA LYS A 201 -26.85 55.13 23.42
C LYS A 201 -27.30 55.82 24.70
N GLN A 202 -27.20 55.19 25.87
CA GLN A 202 -27.42 55.88 27.15
C GLN A 202 -26.36 55.54 28.20
N ILE A 203 -25.46 56.50 28.46
CA ILE A 203 -25.04 57.01 29.79
C ILE A 203 -24.04 58.13 29.49
N THR A 204 -24.56 59.35 29.39
CA THR A 204 -23.75 60.58 29.41
C THR A 204 -23.97 61.25 30.76
N SER A 205 -22.91 61.79 31.36
CA SER A 205 -22.92 62.57 32.61
C SER A 205 -23.60 61.93 33.83
N LEU A 206 -22.79 61.38 34.75
CA LEU A 206 -23.03 61.52 36.20
C LEU A 206 -21.72 61.32 37.00
N ASN A 207 -21.24 62.43 37.58
CA ASN A 207 -20.27 62.52 38.69
C ASN A 207 -18.88 61.87 38.56
N GLN A 208 -17.90 62.65 38.04
CA GLN A 208 -16.45 62.40 38.16
C GLN A 208 -15.89 62.59 39.60
N ALA A 209 -16.66 62.26 40.64
CA ALA A 209 -16.37 62.68 42.02
C ALA A 209 -16.82 61.69 43.10
N LYS A 210 -16.45 60.39 42.97
CA LYS A 210 -16.35 59.40 44.08
C LYS A 210 -15.82 58.02 43.64
N ILE A 211 -14.70 57.97 42.92
CA ILE A 211 -13.90 56.73 42.77
C ILE A 211 -12.43 57.02 43.09
N THR A 212 -12.20 57.42 44.33
CA THR A 212 -10.88 57.42 44.98
C THR A 212 -10.93 56.42 46.13
N ASN A 213 -9.87 55.63 46.27
CA ASN A 213 -9.67 54.63 47.34
C ASN A 213 -10.67 53.47 47.37
N ALA A 214 -11.00 52.91 46.20
CA ALA A 214 -11.37 51.50 46.10
C ALA A 214 -10.08 50.66 45.99
N THR A 215 -9.36 50.48 47.10
CA THR A 215 -8.13 49.69 47.13
C THR A 215 -8.46 48.22 46.87
N ILE A 216 -8.16 47.74 45.67
CA ILE A 216 -8.18 46.31 45.38
C ILE A 216 -6.99 45.70 46.13
N ASN A 217 -7.28 45.08 47.28
CA ASN A 217 -6.29 44.33 48.02
C ASN A 217 -5.88 43.09 47.20
N PHE A 218 -4.81 43.20 46.42
CA PHE A 218 -4.15 42.09 45.76
C PHE A 218 -3.45 41.22 46.84
N THR A 219 -4.21 40.35 47.50
CA THR A 219 -3.89 39.75 48.81
C THR A 219 -2.76 38.72 48.83
N THR A 220 -1.94 38.63 47.78
CA THR A 220 -0.77 37.74 47.70
C THR A 220 0.40 38.45 47.01
N GLU A 221 1.26 39.10 47.80
CA GLU A 221 2.64 39.29 47.37
C GLU A 221 3.26 37.90 47.16
N ARG A 222 3.95 37.73 46.03
CA ARG A 222 4.53 36.44 45.63
C ARG A 222 5.77 36.67 44.78
N SER A 223 6.76 35.79 44.91
CA SER A 223 8.06 35.97 44.24
C SER A 223 8.63 34.67 43.68
N VAL A 224 9.45 34.81 42.64
CA VAL A 224 10.25 33.74 42.04
C VAL A 224 11.64 34.31 41.81
N GLY A 225 12.59 33.91 42.66
CA GLY A 225 13.89 34.57 42.74
C GLY A 225 13.74 36.06 43.04
N ASN A 226 14.40 36.90 42.23
CA ASN A 226 14.41 38.36 42.37
C ASN A 226 13.19 39.06 41.73
N TYR A 227 12.23 38.30 41.20
CA TYR A 227 11.00 38.83 40.60
C TYR A 227 9.87 38.77 41.62
N VAL A 228 9.26 39.91 41.93
CA VAL A 228 8.21 40.06 42.94
C VAL A 228 6.96 40.63 42.27
N PHE A 229 5.81 40.00 42.48
CA PHE A 229 4.50 40.54 42.13
C PHE A 229 3.86 41.14 43.37
N LYS A 230 3.65 42.45 43.35
CA LYS A 230 3.12 43.26 44.47
C LYS A 230 2.21 44.36 43.92
N ASN A 231 1.14 44.70 44.64
CA ASN A 231 0.14 45.70 44.21
C ASN A 231 -0.50 45.47 42.81
N GLY A 232 -0.40 44.25 42.27
CA GLY A 232 -0.85 43.92 40.91
C GLY A 232 0.22 44.09 39.82
N GLU A 233 1.47 44.39 40.18
CA GLU A 233 2.58 44.68 39.26
C GLU A 233 3.79 43.77 39.53
N LEU A 234 4.42 43.32 38.44
CA LEU A 234 5.66 42.55 38.44
C LEU A 234 6.87 43.50 38.42
N VAL A 235 7.76 43.31 39.38
CA VAL A 235 8.99 44.10 39.57
C VAL A 235 10.18 43.16 39.69
N TYR A 236 11.30 43.49 39.05
CA TYR A 236 12.60 42.88 39.32
C TYR A 236 13.37 43.73 40.34
N ILE A 237 13.97 43.08 41.34
CA ILE A 237 14.80 43.73 42.36
C ILE A 237 16.26 43.34 42.14
N ASP A 238 17.13 44.31 41.89
CA ASP A 238 18.56 44.05 41.70
C ASP A 238 19.22 43.62 43.04
N PRO A 239 19.89 42.45 43.11
CA PRO A 239 20.41 41.92 44.36
C PRO A 239 21.69 42.62 44.85
N THR A 240 22.30 43.49 44.04
CA THR A 240 23.55 44.18 44.36
C THR A 240 23.32 45.56 44.99
N ASN A 241 22.21 46.22 44.65
CA ASN A 241 21.92 47.60 45.03
C ASN A 241 20.47 47.85 45.49
N GLY A 242 19.57 46.86 45.38
CA GLY A 242 18.17 46.96 45.81
C GLY A 242 17.27 47.80 44.90
N SER A 243 17.73 48.21 43.71
CA SER A 243 16.92 48.98 42.76
C SER A 243 15.79 48.14 42.16
N GLU A 244 14.64 48.79 41.94
CA GLU A 244 13.44 48.16 41.40
C GLU A 244 13.23 48.54 39.93
N THR A 245 13.03 47.53 39.08
CA THR A 245 12.64 47.68 37.66
C THR A 245 11.22 47.17 37.48
N LEU A 246 10.27 48.07 37.20
CA LEU A 246 8.90 47.70 36.82
C LEU A 246 8.91 46.93 35.50
N ILE A 247 8.10 45.86 35.41
CA ILE A 247 8.00 45.03 34.20
C ILE A 247 6.60 45.10 33.59
N GLY A 248 5.54 45.16 34.40
CA GLY A 248 4.14 45.24 33.96
C GLY A 248 3.17 44.52 34.89
N ASN A 249 1.86 44.59 34.63
CA ASN A 249 0.82 44.06 35.52
C ASN A 249 0.57 42.54 35.43
N ILE A 250 1.62 41.74 35.24
CA ILE A 250 1.52 40.35 34.77
C ILE A 250 2.28 39.38 35.67
N TRP A 251 1.57 38.37 36.21
CA TRP A 251 2.18 37.16 36.75
C TRP A 251 1.99 36.00 35.79
N ILE A 252 3.02 35.16 35.61
CA ILE A 252 2.96 34.01 34.68
C ILE A 252 3.31 32.71 35.42
N THR A 253 2.42 31.73 35.33
CA THR A 253 2.66 30.37 35.80
C THR A 253 2.67 29.42 34.61
N ILE A 254 3.76 28.68 34.41
CA ILE A 254 3.80 27.64 33.38
C ILE A 254 3.05 26.42 33.91
N GLN A 255 2.01 25.96 33.21
CA GLN A 255 1.27 24.74 33.56
C GLN A 255 1.87 23.51 32.88
N THR A 256 2.08 23.60 31.57
CA THR A 256 2.53 22.48 30.73
C THR A 256 3.48 22.95 29.62
N GLU A 257 4.65 22.32 29.51
CA GLU A 257 5.49 22.31 28.32
C GLU A 257 4.93 21.29 27.32
N ILE A 258 4.76 21.67 26.05
CA ILE A 258 4.33 20.79 24.96
C ILE A 258 5.45 20.73 23.93
N ILE A 259 6.18 19.61 23.91
CA ILE A 259 7.23 19.33 22.93
C ILE A 259 6.59 18.62 21.73
N TYR A 260 6.46 19.32 20.61
CA TYR A 260 6.09 18.73 19.34
C TYR A 260 7.26 17.95 18.74
N VAL A 261 6.96 16.81 18.14
CA VAL A 261 7.94 15.96 17.44
C VAL A 261 7.45 15.66 16.03
N GLU A 262 8.28 16.00 15.04
CA GLU A 262 8.06 15.70 13.64
C GLU A 262 9.14 14.74 13.12
N GLU A 263 8.71 13.63 12.54
CA GLU A 263 9.58 12.65 11.91
C GLU A 263 9.87 13.10 10.47
N ILE A 264 11.13 13.37 10.15
CA ILE A 264 11.54 13.78 8.80
C ILE A 264 12.03 12.54 8.05
N SER A 265 11.28 12.15 7.01
CA SER A 265 11.65 11.04 6.15
C SER A 265 12.53 11.45 4.96
N ASN A 266 13.30 10.48 4.44
CA ASN A 266 14.07 10.60 3.19
C ASN A 266 13.27 10.08 1.97
N ALA A 267 13.95 9.79 0.86
CA ALA A 267 13.34 9.21 -0.35
C ALA A 267 13.13 7.68 -0.26
N GLN A 268 13.71 7.04 0.74
CA GLN A 268 13.66 5.60 1.03
C GLN A 268 12.55 5.23 2.05
N ASN A 269 11.73 6.22 2.46
CA ASN A 269 10.69 6.08 3.49
C ASN A 269 11.22 5.84 4.92
N GLU A 270 12.50 6.10 5.17
CA GLU A 270 13.15 5.94 6.47
C GLU A 270 13.09 7.27 7.23
N VAL A 271 12.96 7.24 8.57
CA VAL A 271 13.00 8.43 9.42
C VAL A 271 14.45 8.79 9.72
N VAL A 272 14.99 9.78 9.00
CA VAL A 272 16.42 10.14 9.10
C VAL A 272 16.74 11.17 10.18
N ARG A 273 15.73 11.90 10.70
CA ARG A 273 15.85 12.74 11.90
C ARG A 273 14.48 13.04 12.51
N THR A 274 14.48 13.51 13.76
CA THR A 274 13.31 14.17 14.36
C THR A 274 13.58 15.67 14.54
N GLU A 275 12.63 16.50 14.12
CA GLU A 275 12.61 17.93 14.41
C GLU A 275 11.65 18.19 15.57
N LYS A 276 11.99 19.19 16.42
CA LYS A 276 11.27 19.47 17.66
C LYS A 276 10.99 20.96 17.80
N THR A 277 9.77 21.30 18.21
CA THR A 277 9.35 22.65 18.55
C THR A 277 8.58 22.63 19.87
N THR A 278 8.60 23.74 20.62
CA THR A 278 8.01 23.77 21.96
C THR A 278 6.98 24.90 22.10
N GLU A 279 5.76 24.52 22.45
CA GLU A 279 4.73 25.44 22.94
C GLU A 279 4.49 25.24 24.43
N TRP A 280 3.83 26.19 25.06
CA TRP A 280 3.65 26.26 26.50
C TRP A 280 2.19 26.59 26.79
N VAL A 281 1.58 25.82 27.71
CA VAL A 281 0.32 26.17 28.36
C VAL A 281 0.68 27.01 29.57
N LEU A 282 0.24 28.26 29.55
CA LEU A 282 0.56 29.30 30.51
C LEU A 282 -0.73 29.75 31.17
N ASP A 283 -0.68 29.96 32.48
CA ASP A 283 -1.66 30.81 33.15
C ASP A 283 -1.07 32.21 33.31
N ILE A 284 -1.74 33.20 32.72
CA ILE A 284 -1.37 34.61 32.78
C ILE A 284 -2.37 35.30 33.69
N GLU A 285 -1.92 35.77 34.86
CA GLU A 285 -2.74 36.55 35.78
C GLU A 285 -2.43 38.04 35.62
N CYS A 286 -3.47 38.84 35.38
CA CYS A 286 -3.41 40.30 35.41
C CYS A 286 -4.71 40.87 35.96
N MET A 287 -4.63 41.94 36.77
CA MET A 287 -5.81 42.57 37.41
C MET A 287 -6.70 41.62 38.24
N GLY A 288 -6.15 40.52 38.76
CA GLY A 288 -6.90 39.48 39.48
C GLY A 288 -7.76 38.57 38.59
N LEU A 289 -7.50 38.54 37.29
CA LEU A 289 -8.13 37.63 36.32
C LEU A 289 -7.07 36.70 35.71
N HIS A 290 -7.42 35.43 35.56
CA HIS A 290 -6.57 34.38 35.02
C HIS A 290 -6.92 34.07 33.55
N PHE A 291 -5.90 33.98 32.70
CA PHE A 291 -6.01 33.69 31.27
C PHE A 291 -5.13 32.50 30.91
N THR A 292 -5.74 31.35 30.62
CA THR A 292 -5.01 30.16 30.16
C THR A 292 -4.74 30.24 28.66
N VAL A 293 -3.46 30.19 28.27
CA VAL A 293 -2.97 30.47 26.91
C VAL A 293 -2.03 29.36 26.46
N LYS A 294 -2.24 28.81 25.24
CA LYS A 294 -1.27 27.94 24.56
C LYS A 294 -0.49 28.76 23.53
N THR A 295 0.83 28.94 23.73
CA THR A 295 1.68 29.71 22.82
C THR A 295 3.17 29.43 23.02
N SER A 296 4.05 29.96 22.17
CA SER A 296 5.50 29.92 22.38
C SER A 296 5.99 31.09 23.25
N VAL A 297 7.06 30.90 24.03
CA VAL A 297 7.64 31.99 24.85
C VAL A 297 8.00 33.23 24.00
N GLY A 298 8.45 33.02 22.76
CA GLY A 298 8.73 34.10 21.81
C GLY A 298 7.51 34.97 21.48
N ALA A 299 6.30 34.41 21.49
CA ALA A 299 5.06 35.13 21.23
C ALA A 299 4.62 36.02 22.42
N LEU A 300 5.09 35.78 23.63
CA LEU A 300 4.87 36.68 24.79
C LEU A 300 5.71 37.96 24.72
N TYR A 301 6.78 37.96 23.91
CA TYR A 301 7.60 39.16 23.73
C TYR A 301 6.90 40.21 22.85
N ASP A 302 5.95 39.78 22.02
CA ASP A 302 5.07 40.58 21.17
C ASP A 302 3.90 41.16 21.97
N TYR A 303 3.88 42.49 22.11
CA TYR A 303 2.89 43.23 22.89
C TYR A 303 1.45 43.02 22.37
N ASN A 304 1.26 42.94 21.05
CA ASN A 304 -0.07 42.82 20.45
C ASN A 304 -0.68 41.44 20.69
N LYS A 305 0.16 40.39 20.74
CA LYS A 305 -0.27 39.05 21.13
C LYS A 305 -0.63 39.00 22.62
N LEU A 306 0.20 39.59 23.48
CA LEU A 306 -0.01 39.64 24.93
C LEU A 306 -1.31 40.36 25.33
N MET A 307 -1.60 41.49 24.70
CA MET A 307 -2.90 42.18 24.81
C MET A 307 -4.05 41.26 24.38
N LYS A 308 -3.98 40.68 23.18
CA LYS A 308 -5.02 39.77 22.65
C LYS A 308 -5.26 38.55 23.54
N TYR A 309 -4.21 37.97 24.14
CA TYR A 309 -4.31 36.82 25.03
C TYR A 309 -5.02 37.12 26.36
N THR A 310 -5.00 38.37 26.81
CA THR A 310 -5.60 38.80 28.09
C THR A 310 -6.86 39.67 27.90
N ALA A 311 -7.37 39.70 26.66
CA ALA A 311 -8.45 40.57 26.19
C ALA A 311 -8.24 42.02 26.66
N ASP A 312 -7.05 42.54 26.32
CA ASP A 312 -6.62 43.94 26.41
C ASP A 312 -6.42 44.47 27.85
N ARG A 313 -5.96 43.60 28.78
CA ARG A 313 -5.69 43.93 30.19
C ARG A 313 -4.22 43.92 30.60
N ALA A 314 -3.41 43.05 29.99
CA ALA A 314 -2.00 42.90 30.37
C ALA A 314 -1.10 43.87 29.60
N TYR A 315 -0.40 44.74 30.33
CA TYR A 315 0.62 45.63 29.80
C TYR A 315 2.01 45.17 30.23
N ARG A 316 3.01 45.45 29.40
CA ARG A 316 4.44 45.31 29.75
C ARG A 316 5.15 46.59 29.38
N GLU A 317 6.09 47.00 30.23
CA GLU A 317 6.94 48.16 30.01
C GLU A 317 7.77 48.08 28.72
N VAL A 318 8.12 49.28 28.23
CA VAL A 318 8.61 49.51 26.87
C VAL A 318 10.08 49.93 26.79
N ASP A 319 10.75 50.17 27.91
CA ASP A 319 12.19 50.43 27.96
C ASP A 319 13.03 49.16 27.67
N ALA A 320 14.36 49.30 27.66
CA ALA A 320 15.27 48.21 27.33
C ALA A 320 15.47 47.21 28.49
N ASP A 321 15.47 47.69 29.73
CA ASP A 321 15.81 46.89 30.91
C ASP A 321 14.61 46.11 31.44
N ALA A 322 13.39 46.65 31.41
CA ALA A 322 12.18 45.88 31.65
C ALA A 322 11.97 44.76 30.60
N LYS A 323 12.24 45.04 29.32
CA LYS A 323 12.20 44.02 28.25
C LYS A 323 13.24 42.91 28.46
N LYS A 324 14.42 43.26 28.96
CA LYS A 324 15.50 42.32 29.32
C LYS A 324 15.13 41.51 30.56
N ALA A 325 14.64 42.16 31.61
CA ALA A 325 14.18 41.54 32.85
C ALA A 325 13.00 40.57 32.61
N PHE A 326 12.04 40.91 31.74
CA PHE A 326 10.94 40.01 31.35
C PHE A 326 11.44 38.76 30.60
N ARG A 327 12.43 38.90 29.72
CA ARG A 327 13.07 37.73 29.06
C ARG A 327 13.76 36.84 30.10
N GLN A 328 14.47 37.43 31.05
CA GLN A 328 15.14 36.70 32.13
C GLN A 328 14.14 36.04 33.09
N TYR A 329 13.00 36.67 33.39
CA TYR A 329 11.87 36.07 34.13
C TYR A 329 11.32 34.84 33.41
N MET A 330 11.04 34.92 32.11
CA MET A 330 10.59 33.76 31.33
C MET A 330 11.63 32.63 31.29
N VAL A 331 12.92 32.96 31.14
CA VAL A 331 14.01 31.96 31.21
C VAL A 331 14.09 31.32 32.61
N LEU A 332 13.91 32.10 33.68
CA LEU A 332 13.87 31.58 35.05
C LEU A 332 12.71 30.60 35.25
N LEU A 333 11.48 30.97 34.86
CA LEU A 333 10.31 30.10 34.94
C LEU A 333 10.51 28.78 34.19
N VAL A 334 11.09 28.83 32.98
CA VAL A 334 11.44 27.62 32.20
C VAL A 334 12.53 26.78 32.90
N SER A 335 13.57 27.42 33.43
CA SER A 335 14.70 26.74 34.09
C SER A 335 14.30 26.00 35.38
N LEU A 336 13.27 26.48 36.07
CA LEU A 336 12.78 25.90 37.33
C LEU A 336 12.03 24.57 37.14
N ARG A 337 11.58 24.26 35.91
CA ARG A 337 10.90 22.99 35.55
C ARG A 337 9.65 22.64 36.38
N ASN A 338 9.03 23.65 37.01
CA ASN A 338 7.81 23.50 37.83
C ASN A 338 6.54 23.40 36.96
N PHE A 339 6.54 22.49 35.99
CA PHE A 339 5.45 22.27 35.02
C PHE A 339 5.42 20.80 34.58
N ARG A 340 4.31 20.38 33.93
CA ARG A 340 4.25 19.07 33.27
C ARG A 340 4.89 19.16 31.89
N THR A 341 5.61 18.14 31.43
CA THR A 341 6.07 18.07 30.02
C THR A 341 5.27 17.01 29.28
N GLU A 342 4.54 17.41 28.24
CA GLU A 342 3.94 16.52 27.24
C GLU A 342 4.82 16.42 25.99
N VAL A 343 4.83 15.26 25.34
CA VAL A 343 5.49 15.03 24.05
C VAL A 343 4.42 14.62 23.03
N ARG A 344 4.30 15.40 21.95
CA ARG A 344 3.24 15.27 20.94
C ARG A 344 3.82 15.02 19.56
N TYR A 345 3.71 13.79 19.07
CA TYR A 345 4.12 13.45 17.71
C TYR A 345 3.05 13.90 16.71
N LYS A 346 3.44 14.30 15.50
CA LYS A 346 2.49 14.61 14.40
C LYS A 346 1.77 13.38 13.80
N SER A 347 1.99 12.19 14.34
CA SER A 347 1.47 10.92 13.79
C SER A 347 1.49 9.77 14.79
N THR A 348 0.63 8.78 14.55
CA THR A 348 0.54 7.51 15.29
C THR A 348 1.59 6.49 14.83
N GLY A 349 1.41 5.23 15.26
CA GLY A 349 2.19 4.07 14.84
C GLY A 349 3.39 3.81 15.74
N TRP A 350 4.28 2.91 15.32
CA TRP A 350 5.48 2.57 16.08
C TRP A 350 6.47 3.73 16.13
N LYS A 351 7.02 3.95 17.32
CA LYS A 351 8.07 4.94 17.62
C LYS A 351 9.15 4.31 18.47
N GLN A 352 10.42 4.58 18.17
CA GLN A 352 11.49 4.36 19.14
C GLN A 352 11.47 5.51 20.17
N ILE A 353 11.17 5.20 21.43
CA ILE A 353 11.09 6.16 22.54
C ILE A 353 11.94 5.64 23.69
N LYS A 354 13.12 6.25 23.91
CA LYS A 354 14.13 5.80 24.88
C LYS A 354 14.50 4.33 24.66
N ASP A 355 14.95 4.03 23.45
CA ASP A 355 15.50 2.74 23.04
C ASP A 355 14.50 1.57 23.19
N ARG A 356 13.21 1.89 23.10
CA ARG A 356 12.08 0.95 23.15
C ARG A 356 11.07 1.28 22.06
N TRP A 357 10.58 0.24 21.40
CA TRP A 357 9.47 0.35 20.47
C TRP A 357 8.14 0.53 21.22
N CYS A 358 7.43 1.60 20.89
CA CYS A 358 6.15 1.96 21.50
C CYS A 358 5.15 2.32 20.40
N TYR A 359 3.99 1.67 20.38
CA TYR A 359 2.90 2.03 19.47
C TYR A 359 2.14 3.24 20.05
N LEU A 360 2.12 4.33 19.30
CA LEU A 360 1.57 5.61 19.73
C LEU A 360 0.19 5.90 19.12
N THR A 361 -0.76 6.32 19.95
CA THR A 361 -2.08 6.82 19.54
C THR A 361 -2.31 8.24 20.06
N ASP A 362 -3.44 8.86 19.69
CA ASP A 362 -3.85 10.14 20.27
C ASP A 362 -4.26 10.03 21.74
N ALA A 363 -4.69 8.83 22.15
CA ALA A 363 -5.02 8.45 23.53
C ALA A 363 -3.78 8.00 24.36
N GLY A 364 -2.58 8.09 23.79
CA GLY A 364 -1.31 7.73 24.44
C GLY A 364 -0.62 6.51 23.83
N ILE A 365 0.43 6.01 24.50
CA ILE A 365 1.09 4.74 24.13
C ILE A 365 0.18 3.55 24.50
N ILE A 366 0.05 2.57 23.59
CA ILE A 366 -0.69 1.32 23.87
C ILE A 366 -0.03 0.59 25.05
N GLY A 367 -0.83 0.17 26.03
CA GLY A 367 -0.34 -0.37 27.31
C GLY A 367 0.03 0.69 28.36
N MET A 368 0.26 1.95 27.96
CA MET A 368 0.60 3.08 28.84
C MET A 368 -0.19 4.37 28.51
N PRO A 369 -1.55 4.35 28.47
CA PRO A 369 -2.35 5.48 27.98
C PRO A 369 -2.21 6.75 28.85
N ASN A 370 -1.91 6.60 30.14
CA ASN A 370 -1.70 7.72 31.07
C ASN A 370 -0.28 8.34 31.01
N CYS A 371 0.54 7.98 30.03
CA CYS A 371 1.87 8.56 29.87
C CYS A 371 1.84 9.93 29.17
N ASN A 372 2.94 10.68 29.26
CA ASN A 372 3.05 12.02 28.69
C ASN A 372 3.26 12.04 27.16
N TYR A 373 3.24 10.89 26.48
CA TYR A 373 3.47 10.75 25.05
C TYR A 373 2.17 10.45 24.31
N ARG A 374 1.83 11.24 23.29
CA ARG A 374 0.66 11.00 22.41
C ARG A 374 0.88 11.53 20.99
N ALA A 375 0.01 11.16 20.06
CA ALA A 375 -0.09 11.81 18.75
C ALA A 375 -1.05 13.01 18.80
N GLU A 376 -0.69 14.15 18.21
CA GLU A 376 -1.63 15.25 17.95
C GLU A 376 -2.18 15.13 16.54
N VAL A 377 -3.27 14.38 16.41
CA VAL A 377 -3.94 14.02 15.15
C VAL A 377 -5.46 14.18 15.27
N GLU A 378 -6.11 14.44 14.14
CA GLU A 378 -7.57 14.67 14.06
C GLU A 378 -8.39 13.43 14.40
N TYR A 379 -7.91 12.26 13.97
CA TYR A 379 -8.56 10.97 14.19
C TYR A 379 -8.30 10.42 15.60
N LYS A 380 -9.19 9.55 16.08
CA LYS A 380 -9.30 9.15 17.49
C LYS A 380 -9.29 7.62 17.62
N TYR A 381 -8.51 7.09 18.55
CA TYR A 381 -8.48 5.67 18.90
C TYR A 381 -9.42 5.38 20.08
N THR A 382 -10.41 4.51 19.87
CA THR A 382 -11.48 4.23 20.85
C THR A 382 -11.64 2.72 21.07
N TYR A 383 -11.56 2.27 22.32
CA TYR A 383 -11.61 0.86 22.74
C TYR A 383 -12.39 0.72 24.05
N ASP A 384 -12.80 -0.49 24.42
CA ASP A 384 -13.34 -0.78 25.77
C ASP A 384 -12.20 -1.25 26.71
N PRO A 385 -11.75 -0.43 27.67
CA PRO A 385 -10.68 -0.80 28.59
C PRO A 385 -11.02 -1.97 29.51
N LYS A 386 -12.29 -2.40 29.58
CA LYS A 386 -12.73 -3.56 30.39
C LYS A 386 -12.70 -4.88 29.63
N LYS A 387 -12.53 -4.85 28.30
CA LYS A 387 -12.53 -6.04 27.43
C LYS A 387 -11.20 -6.30 26.71
N ILE A 388 -10.14 -5.54 27.02
CA ILE A 388 -8.77 -5.89 26.60
C ILE A 388 -8.43 -7.30 27.10
N ASP A 389 -7.82 -8.11 26.24
CA ASP A 389 -7.47 -9.52 26.48
C ASP A 389 -8.66 -10.41 26.94
N ALA A 390 -9.92 -9.97 26.76
CA ALA A 390 -11.09 -10.78 27.11
C ALA A 390 -11.39 -11.84 26.05
N THR A 391 -11.69 -13.07 26.47
CA THR A 391 -12.02 -14.19 25.57
C THR A 391 -13.23 -13.89 24.68
N GLU A 392 -14.19 -13.08 25.15
CA GLU A 392 -15.30 -12.58 24.33
C GLU A 392 -14.79 -11.78 23.12
N THR A 393 -13.93 -10.78 23.35
CA THR A 393 -13.37 -9.92 22.31
C THR A 393 -12.41 -10.66 21.37
N PHE A 394 -11.64 -11.64 21.88
CA PHE A 394 -10.89 -12.55 21.00
C PHE A 394 -11.84 -13.37 20.12
N ASN A 395 -12.87 -14.01 20.70
CA ASN A 395 -13.83 -14.82 19.97
C ASN A 395 -14.61 -13.99 18.95
N ASP A 396 -14.92 -12.73 19.24
CA ASP A 396 -15.61 -11.84 18.30
C ASP A 396 -14.71 -11.43 17.13
N PHE A 397 -13.43 -11.12 17.38
CA PHE A 397 -12.48 -10.92 16.29
C PHE A 397 -12.30 -12.21 15.47
N TRP A 398 -12.11 -13.37 16.12
CA TRP A 398 -11.97 -14.68 15.48
C TRP A 398 -13.16 -15.03 14.58
N LYS A 399 -14.40 -14.69 14.97
CA LYS A 399 -15.60 -14.86 14.13
C LYS A 399 -15.52 -14.13 12.80
N MET A 400 -14.72 -13.06 12.68
CA MET A 400 -14.56 -12.31 11.42
C MET A 400 -13.96 -13.18 10.30
N LYS A 401 -13.22 -14.27 10.63
CA LYS A 401 -12.76 -15.25 9.64
C LYS A 401 -13.90 -15.97 8.90
N PHE A 402 -15.11 -16.00 9.46
CA PHE A 402 -16.29 -16.64 8.88
C PHE A 402 -17.27 -15.64 8.21
N LEU A 403 -16.88 -14.37 8.06
CA LEU A 403 -17.78 -13.32 7.52
C LEU A 403 -18.18 -13.60 6.05
N SER A 404 -17.31 -14.23 5.26
CA SER A 404 -17.69 -14.84 3.98
C SER A 404 -17.87 -16.34 4.14
N ALA A 405 -19.11 -16.81 3.96
CA ALA A 405 -19.46 -18.22 4.06
C ALA A 405 -19.14 -19.01 2.78
N ARG A 406 -19.09 -18.34 1.62
CA ARG A 406 -18.79 -18.96 0.31
C ARG A 406 -17.31 -18.94 -0.06
N LYS A 407 -16.60 -17.86 0.31
CA LYS A 407 -15.18 -17.64 0.05
C LYS A 407 -14.47 -17.33 1.37
N PRO A 408 -14.40 -18.29 2.31
CA PRO A 408 -13.76 -18.08 3.62
C PRO A 408 -12.33 -17.53 3.48
N GLU A 409 -11.61 -17.88 2.41
CA GLU A 409 -10.29 -17.35 2.08
C GLU A 409 -10.23 -15.81 2.00
N ASN A 410 -11.27 -15.13 1.48
CA ASN A 410 -11.32 -13.66 1.46
C ASN A 410 -11.36 -13.09 2.89
N SER A 411 -12.05 -13.76 3.81
CA SER A 411 -12.21 -13.31 5.20
C SER A 411 -11.03 -13.66 6.08
N VAL A 412 -10.42 -14.83 5.86
CA VAL A 412 -9.15 -15.23 6.50
C VAL A 412 -8.02 -14.32 6.06
N PHE A 413 -7.88 -14.04 4.76
CA PHE A 413 -6.87 -13.09 4.27
C PHE A 413 -7.07 -11.70 4.87
N LEU A 414 -8.30 -11.18 4.91
CA LEU A 414 -8.57 -9.85 5.48
C LEU A 414 -8.37 -9.78 7.00
N PHE A 415 -8.68 -10.85 7.74
CA PHE A 415 -8.42 -10.98 9.18
C PHE A 415 -6.92 -10.85 9.48
N HIS A 416 -6.09 -11.58 8.73
CA HIS A 416 -4.64 -11.56 8.86
C HIS A 416 -4.01 -10.25 8.33
N TYR A 417 -4.48 -9.72 7.21
CA TYR A 417 -4.06 -8.40 6.69
C TYR A 417 -4.36 -7.25 7.68
N THR A 418 -5.45 -7.37 8.45
CA THR A 418 -5.85 -6.41 9.49
C THR A 418 -4.91 -6.45 10.70
N CYS A 419 -4.35 -7.62 11.04
CA CYS A 419 -3.29 -7.77 12.05
C CYS A 419 -1.91 -7.36 11.50
N LEU A 420 -1.63 -7.63 10.23
CA LEU A 420 -0.39 -7.27 9.56
C LEU A 420 -0.20 -5.74 9.50
N ALA A 421 -1.28 -5.00 9.24
CA ALA A 421 -1.25 -3.55 9.08
C ALA A 421 -0.74 -2.78 10.30
N VAL A 422 -0.87 -3.34 11.51
CA VAL A 422 -0.37 -2.72 12.75
C VAL A 422 1.11 -3.01 13.02
N MET A 423 1.82 -3.66 12.09
CA MET A 423 3.25 -4.01 12.20
C MET A 423 4.11 -3.42 11.07
N THR A 424 3.58 -2.49 10.25
CA THR A 424 4.26 -2.08 9.00
C THR A 424 5.64 -1.47 9.18
N THR A 425 5.85 -0.67 10.23
CA THR A 425 7.16 -0.15 10.61
C THR A 425 8.11 -1.24 11.15
N LEU A 426 7.60 -2.26 11.83
CA LEU A 426 8.41 -3.38 12.34
C LEU A 426 8.94 -4.26 11.20
N PHE A 427 8.09 -4.55 10.20
CA PHE A 427 8.52 -5.22 8.97
C PHE A 427 9.53 -4.38 8.17
N GLN A 428 9.38 -3.05 8.14
CA GLN A 428 10.37 -2.17 7.50
C GLN A 428 11.72 -2.13 8.25
N GLU A 429 11.72 -2.14 9.59
CA GLU A 429 12.96 -2.16 10.41
C GLU A 429 13.79 -3.43 10.16
N VAL A 430 13.14 -4.59 10.01
CA VAL A 430 13.79 -5.88 9.68
C VAL A 430 14.23 -5.95 8.21
N GLY A 431 14.05 -4.88 7.42
CA GLY A 431 14.41 -4.84 6.00
C GLY A 431 13.47 -5.66 5.11
N HIS A 432 12.26 -5.98 5.59
CA HIS A 432 11.25 -6.80 4.91
C HIS A 432 9.90 -6.06 4.79
N PRO A 433 9.87 -4.82 4.23
CA PRO A 433 8.67 -3.99 4.21
C PRO A 433 7.52 -4.61 3.40
N ILE A 434 6.29 -4.35 3.86
CA ILE A 434 5.07 -4.86 3.24
C ILE A 434 4.81 -4.13 1.92
N ASN A 435 5.12 -4.80 0.82
CA ASN A 435 5.24 -4.21 -0.53
C ASN A 435 4.09 -4.61 -1.47
N PHE A 436 2.87 -4.71 -0.94
CA PHE A 436 1.64 -4.96 -1.68
C PHE A 436 0.43 -4.21 -1.10
N VAL A 437 -0.62 -4.02 -1.91
CA VAL A 437 -1.94 -3.52 -1.49
C VAL A 437 -3.02 -4.58 -1.68
N VAL A 438 -4.14 -4.46 -0.98
CA VAL A 438 -5.30 -5.36 -1.15
C VAL A 438 -6.39 -4.64 -1.94
N ALA A 439 -7.10 -5.34 -2.82
CA ALA A 439 -8.21 -4.79 -3.60
C ALA A 439 -9.46 -5.67 -3.51
N LEU A 440 -10.56 -5.12 -2.99
CA LEU A 440 -11.86 -5.79 -2.92
C LEU A 440 -12.67 -5.49 -4.19
N ILE A 441 -12.66 -6.43 -5.13
CA ILE A 441 -13.28 -6.26 -6.45
C ILE A 441 -14.57 -7.07 -6.51
N GLY A 442 -15.62 -6.51 -7.09
CA GLY A 442 -16.91 -7.19 -7.16
C GLY A 442 -18.06 -6.28 -7.55
N THR A 443 -19.12 -6.86 -8.10
CA THR A 443 -20.30 -6.10 -8.61
C THR A 443 -20.97 -5.24 -7.54
N THR A 444 -21.78 -4.26 -7.96
CA THR A 444 -22.57 -3.43 -7.04
C THR A 444 -23.43 -4.29 -6.11
N ASN A 445 -23.54 -3.90 -4.84
CA ASN A 445 -24.28 -4.63 -3.79
C ASN A 445 -23.70 -6.03 -3.42
N SER A 446 -22.39 -6.25 -3.61
CA SER A 446 -21.59 -7.39 -3.10
C SER A 446 -21.07 -7.23 -1.66
N GLN A 447 -21.48 -6.17 -0.95
CA GLN A 447 -21.02 -5.80 0.40
C GLN A 447 -19.50 -5.54 0.56
N LYS A 448 -18.73 -5.49 -0.54
CA LYS A 448 -17.27 -5.23 -0.56
C LYS A 448 -16.83 -4.05 0.33
N THR A 449 -17.43 -2.87 0.16
CA THR A 449 -17.09 -1.64 0.90
C THR A 449 -17.41 -1.76 2.39
N VAL A 450 -18.56 -2.34 2.76
CA VAL A 450 -18.94 -2.53 4.17
C VAL A 450 -17.99 -3.52 4.86
N THR A 451 -17.60 -4.59 4.15
CA THR A 451 -16.61 -5.55 4.62
C THR A 451 -15.24 -4.88 4.80
N GLY A 452 -14.80 -4.09 3.82
CA GLY A 452 -13.59 -3.27 3.91
C GLY A 452 -13.60 -2.33 5.12
N ILE A 453 -14.69 -1.62 5.38
CA ILE A 453 -14.85 -0.75 6.56
C ILE A 453 -14.70 -1.55 7.87
N ILE A 454 -15.30 -2.75 7.95
CA ILE A 454 -15.27 -3.60 9.14
C ILE A 454 -13.84 -4.06 9.48
N PHE A 455 -13.04 -4.42 8.48
CA PHE A 455 -11.64 -4.83 8.68
C PHE A 455 -10.67 -3.64 8.85
N THR A 456 -10.81 -2.57 8.06
CA THR A 456 -9.83 -1.47 8.03
C THR A 456 -9.96 -0.45 9.16
N ARG A 457 -11.17 -0.20 9.68
CA ARG A 457 -11.40 0.92 10.61
C ARG A 457 -10.89 0.66 12.02
N LEU A 458 -9.62 0.96 12.26
CA LEU A 458 -9.01 1.03 13.59
C LEU A 458 -9.32 2.36 14.31
N TYR A 459 -9.13 3.48 13.62
CA TYR A 459 -9.42 4.83 14.13
C TYR A 459 -10.81 5.33 13.67
N ASN A 460 -11.40 6.25 14.44
CA ASN A 460 -12.72 6.87 14.17
C ASN A 460 -13.87 5.85 13.99
N ARG A 461 -13.76 4.63 14.53
CA ARG A 461 -14.70 3.52 14.29
C ARG A 461 -16.06 3.78 14.96
N ASN A 462 -16.99 4.37 14.21
CA ASN A 462 -18.33 4.74 14.65
C ASN A 462 -19.39 4.33 13.59
N THR A 463 -20.68 4.46 13.90
CA THR A 463 -21.78 4.02 13.00
C THR A 463 -21.89 4.80 11.68
N LYS A 464 -21.15 5.92 11.53
CA LYS A 464 -21.02 6.71 10.30
C LYS A 464 -19.66 6.53 9.62
N ALA A 465 -18.87 5.52 9.99
CA ALA A 465 -17.58 5.27 9.36
C ALA A 465 -17.76 4.84 7.90
N ALA A 466 -17.10 5.58 7.00
CA ALA A 466 -17.00 5.27 5.57
C ALA A 466 -15.54 4.90 5.23
N ALA A 467 -15.19 4.86 3.94
CA ALA A 467 -13.79 4.89 3.49
C ALA A 467 -13.06 6.18 3.91
N ASP A 468 -11.74 6.25 3.72
CA ASP A 468 -10.94 7.45 4.06
C ASP A 468 -10.94 8.51 2.97
N ILE A 469 -11.02 8.05 1.73
CA ILE A 469 -11.09 8.85 0.50
C ILE A 469 -11.63 7.94 -0.63
N ARG A 470 -12.16 8.53 -1.70
CA ARG A 470 -12.65 7.81 -2.89
C ARG A 470 -11.77 8.10 -4.10
N PHE A 471 -11.82 7.23 -5.11
CA PHE A 471 -11.09 7.43 -6.37
C PHE A 471 -11.64 8.53 -7.29
N ASP A 472 -12.75 9.18 -6.89
CA ASP A 472 -13.24 10.45 -7.47
C ASP A 472 -12.38 11.67 -7.08
N SER A 473 -11.58 11.53 -6.02
CA SER A 473 -10.85 12.61 -5.39
C SER A 473 -9.52 12.87 -6.11
N THR A 474 -8.98 14.08 -5.97
CA THR A 474 -7.72 14.40 -6.66
C THR A 474 -6.59 13.48 -6.20
N ASN A 475 -5.81 12.98 -7.16
CA ASN A 475 -4.60 12.20 -6.94
C ASN A 475 -3.68 12.85 -5.88
N ALA A 476 -3.53 14.17 -5.93
CA ALA A 476 -2.76 14.94 -4.95
C ALA A 476 -3.23 14.72 -3.49
N ALA A 477 -4.53 14.66 -3.24
CA ALA A 477 -5.10 14.41 -1.91
C ALA A 477 -4.99 12.94 -1.49
N ILE A 478 -5.15 12.00 -2.42
CA ILE A 478 -4.96 10.55 -2.17
C ILE A 478 -3.50 10.29 -1.76
N MET A 479 -2.53 10.85 -2.50
CA MET A 479 -1.10 10.74 -2.17
C MET A 479 -0.66 11.57 -0.95
N GLU A 480 -1.56 12.34 -0.34
CA GLU A 480 -1.35 12.96 0.97
C GLU A 480 -1.90 12.05 2.08
N LYS A 481 -3.05 11.43 1.84
CA LYS A 481 -3.67 10.46 2.76
C LYS A 481 -2.80 9.23 3.03
N THR A 482 -1.90 8.82 2.14
CA THR A 482 -0.91 7.75 2.36
C THR A 482 0.00 7.96 3.58
N SER A 483 0.12 9.19 4.07
CA SER A 483 0.91 9.54 5.26
C SER A 483 0.11 9.63 6.56
N THR A 484 -1.23 9.47 6.50
CA THR A 484 -2.17 9.75 7.60
C THR A 484 -1.95 8.88 8.82
N TYR A 485 -2.01 7.55 8.64
CA TYR A 485 -1.97 6.58 9.73
C TYR A 485 -0.58 5.97 9.82
N GLY A 486 0.09 6.14 10.96
CA GLY A 486 1.13 5.19 11.33
C GLY A 486 0.49 3.85 11.69
N ASP A 487 0.91 2.80 10.98
CA ASP A 487 0.58 1.39 11.24
C ASP A 487 -0.93 1.08 11.32
N ALA A 488 -1.70 1.48 10.31
CA ALA A 488 -3.06 0.99 10.08
C ALA A 488 -3.40 0.96 8.58
N ILE A 489 -4.57 0.44 8.20
CA ILE A 489 -5.00 0.42 6.80
C ILE A 489 -5.65 1.76 6.43
N LEU A 490 -5.18 2.39 5.34
CA LEU A 490 -5.89 3.44 4.62
C LEU A 490 -6.88 2.80 3.63
N MET A 491 -8.15 3.18 3.70
CA MET A 491 -9.17 2.67 2.78
C MET A 491 -9.48 3.66 1.64
N VAL A 492 -9.20 3.27 0.40
CA VAL A 492 -9.49 4.06 -0.82
C VAL A 492 -10.61 3.38 -1.62
N ASP A 493 -11.77 4.00 -1.74
CA ASP A 493 -13.00 3.33 -2.17
C ASP A 493 -13.45 3.74 -3.57
N ASP A 494 -14.18 2.84 -4.23
CA ASP A 494 -14.99 3.09 -5.43
C ASP A 494 -14.19 3.35 -6.73
N ILE A 495 -13.41 2.33 -7.16
CA ILE A 495 -12.97 2.20 -8.56
C ILE A 495 -14.18 1.81 -9.42
N LEU A 496 -14.46 2.60 -10.45
CA LEU A 496 -15.69 2.57 -11.25
C LEU A 496 -15.41 2.31 -12.73
N PRO A 497 -16.27 1.54 -13.43
CA PRO A 497 -16.20 1.39 -14.88
C PRO A 497 -16.79 2.64 -15.54
N TYR A 498 -15.98 3.68 -15.72
CA TYR A 498 -16.40 4.90 -16.41
C TYR A 498 -16.56 4.66 -17.91
N ASP A 499 -17.73 4.97 -18.46
CA ASP A 499 -17.99 4.98 -19.91
C ASP A 499 -17.13 6.02 -20.64
N ASP A 500 -16.79 7.12 -19.98
CA ASP A 500 -15.95 8.20 -20.52
C ASP A 500 -14.45 7.81 -20.42
N PRO A 501 -13.73 7.66 -21.55
CA PRO A 501 -12.33 7.27 -21.56
C PRO A 501 -11.40 8.25 -20.84
N VAL A 502 -11.77 9.53 -20.69
CA VAL A 502 -10.98 10.54 -19.98
C VAL A 502 -11.01 10.27 -18.47
N TRP A 503 -12.20 10.05 -17.91
CA TRP A 503 -12.36 9.72 -16.48
C TRP A 503 -11.77 8.33 -16.17
N ALA A 504 -12.00 7.33 -17.03
CA ALA A 504 -11.39 6.02 -16.91
C ALA A 504 -9.85 6.11 -16.87
N LYS A 505 -9.24 6.87 -17.79
CA LYS A 505 -7.78 7.08 -17.85
C LYS A 505 -7.23 7.84 -16.65
N GLN A 506 -7.97 8.84 -16.13
CA GLN A 506 -7.58 9.58 -14.93
C GLN A 506 -7.66 8.71 -13.66
N GLN A 507 -8.70 7.88 -13.54
CA GLN A 507 -8.82 6.95 -12.42
C GLN A 507 -7.76 5.84 -12.51
N LYS A 508 -7.58 5.20 -13.67
CA LYS A 508 -6.55 4.18 -13.90
C LYS A 508 -5.14 4.68 -13.59
N LYS A 509 -4.81 5.93 -13.95
CA LYS A 509 -3.55 6.55 -13.52
C LYS A 509 -3.45 6.61 -11.99
N THR A 510 -4.50 7.08 -11.32
CA THR A 510 -4.50 7.27 -9.86
C THR A 510 -4.44 5.95 -9.09
N VAL A 511 -5.12 4.91 -9.58
CA VAL A 511 -4.99 3.52 -9.07
C VAL A 511 -3.55 3.02 -9.22
N ASN A 512 -2.95 3.16 -10.40
CA ASN A 512 -1.56 2.75 -10.65
C ASN A 512 -0.54 3.52 -9.80
N ASP A 513 -0.76 4.82 -9.57
CA ASP A 513 0.08 5.63 -8.69
C ASP A 513 -0.02 5.12 -7.24
N VAL A 514 -1.22 4.80 -6.72
CA VAL A 514 -1.41 4.25 -5.35
C VAL A 514 -0.69 2.91 -5.19
N ILE A 515 -0.86 2.00 -6.15
CA ILE A 515 -0.26 0.67 -6.16
C ILE A 515 1.27 0.76 -6.14
N ARG A 516 1.86 1.69 -6.88
CA ARG A 516 3.31 1.91 -6.92
C ARG A 516 3.81 2.59 -5.64
N THR A 517 3.10 3.60 -5.13
CA THR A 517 3.46 4.28 -3.88
C THR A 517 3.51 3.31 -2.69
N TYR A 518 2.55 2.39 -2.55
CA TYR A 518 2.61 1.37 -1.50
C TYR A 518 3.53 0.19 -1.85
N GLY A 519 3.50 -0.31 -3.08
CA GLY A 519 4.29 -1.46 -3.51
C GLY A 519 5.80 -1.21 -3.54
N ASP A 520 6.23 0.03 -3.76
CA ASP A 520 7.64 0.44 -3.76
C ASP A 520 7.97 1.37 -2.57
N ARG A 521 7.04 1.48 -1.61
CA ARG A 521 7.08 2.35 -0.41
C ARG A 521 7.50 3.82 -0.65
N THR A 522 7.46 4.27 -1.90
CA THR A 522 8.12 5.52 -2.35
C THR A 522 7.39 6.77 -1.82
N PRO A 523 8.03 7.60 -0.97
CA PRO A 523 7.42 8.82 -0.42
C PRO A 523 7.11 9.87 -1.49
N LYS A 524 6.01 10.61 -1.29
CA LYS A 524 5.67 11.75 -2.15
C LYS A 524 6.64 12.91 -1.90
N MET A 525 7.59 13.11 -2.81
CA MET A 525 8.53 14.24 -2.76
C MET A 525 7.88 15.55 -3.24
N ARG A 526 8.11 16.63 -2.49
CA ARG A 526 7.85 18.02 -2.84
C ARG A 526 9.16 18.69 -3.29
N SER A 527 9.09 19.73 -4.12
CA SER A 527 10.29 20.51 -4.44
C SER A 527 10.81 21.26 -3.21
N GLU A 528 12.12 21.43 -3.10
CA GLU A 528 12.74 22.01 -1.90
C GLU A 528 12.31 23.47 -1.66
N ALA A 529 12.16 24.25 -2.72
CA ALA A 529 11.62 25.61 -2.66
C ALA A 529 10.19 25.62 -2.12
N TYR A 530 9.31 24.73 -2.60
CA TYR A 530 7.93 24.64 -2.11
C TYR A 530 7.89 24.20 -0.64
N ALA A 531 8.69 23.21 -0.25
CA ALA A 531 8.80 22.74 1.13
C ALA A 531 9.23 23.86 2.09
N LYS A 532 10.26 24.63 1.72
CA LYS A 532 10.76 25.79 2.47
C LYS A 532 9.75 26.93 2.56
N ILE A 533 9.12 27.32 1.44
CA ILE A 533 8.16 28.44 1.39
C ILE A 533 6.91 28.17 2.23
N ASN A 534 6.39 26.93 2.20
CA ASN A 534 5.15 26.56 2.91
C ASN A 534 5.41 26.00 4.31
N ASN A 535 6.68 25.86 4.74
CA ASN A 535 7.09 25.24 6.00
C ASN A 535 6.47 23.84 6.19
N VAL A 536 6.63 22.97 5.18
CA VAL A 536 6.14 21.57 5.16
C VAL A 536 7.27 20.59 4.85
N SER A 537 7.15 19.34 5.32
CA SER A 537 8.14 18.30 5.00
C SER A 537 8.31 18.11 3.48
N ARG A 538 9.57 18.01 3.04
CA ARG A 538 9.96 17.67 1.66
C ARG A 538 9.43 16.32 1.23
N TYR A 539 9.24 15.37 2.14
CA TYR A 539 8.71 14.03 1.86
C TYR A 539 7.48 13.76 2.72
N SER A 540 6.37 13.32 2.10
CA SER A 540 5.27 12.66 2.82
C SER A 540 5.48 11.15 2.76
N PRO A 541 5.76 10.48 3.91
CA PRO A 541 6.04 9.05 3.94
C PRO A 541 4.82 8.19 3.64
N VAL A 542 5.06 6.96 3.18
CA VAL A 542 4.04 5.94 2.92
C VAL A 542 3.94 5.03 4.14
N ARG A 543 2.85 5.16 4.89
CA ARG A 543 2.67 4.48 6.18
C ARG A 543 1.51 3.49 6.14
N GLY A 544 1.59 2.47 7.00
CA GLY A 544 0.53 1.50 7.15
C GLY A 544 0.38 0.59 5.93
N CYS A 545 -0.85 0.14 5.70
CA CYS A 545 -1.29 -0.69 4.58
C CYS A 545 -2.36 0.04 3.75
N CYS A 546 -2.74 -0.49 2.58
CA CYS A 546 -3.79 0.09 1.76
C CYS A 546 -4.78 -0.98 1.30
N LEU A 547 -6.07 -0.70 1.50
CA LEU A 547 -7.16 -1.48 0.95
C LEU A 547 -7.95 -0.62 -0.03
N MET A 548 -8.05 -1.10 -1.26
CA MET A 548 -8.84 -0.51 -2.33
C MET A 548 -10.17 -1.25 -2.48
N THR A 549 -11.20 -0.61 -3.04
CA THR A 549 -12.43 -1.30 -3.50
C THR A 549 -12.77 -0.91 -4.94
N GLY A 550 -13.44 -1.79 -5.67
CA GLY A 550 -13.83 -1.50 -7.05
C GLY A 550 -14.93 -2.41 -7.59
N GLU A 551 -15.60 -1.99 -8.66
CA GLU A 551 -16.42 -2.90 -9.49
C GLU A 551 -15.53 -3.70 -10.45
N VAL A 552 -14.51 -3.04 -11.03
CA VAL A 552 -13.54 -3.58 -12.00
C VAL A 552 -12.13 -3.09 -11.63
N LEU A 553 -11.08 -3.83 -11.99
CA LEU A 553 -9.68 -3.48 -11.71
C LEU A 553 -8.76 -3.71 -12.91
N ASP A 554 -8.77 -2.79 -13.87
CA ASP A 554 -7.83 -2.80 -15.00
C ASP A 554 -6.50 -2.10 -14.64
N LEU A 555 -5.47 -2.90 -14.37
CA LEU A 555 -4.12 -2.41 -14.05
C LEU A 555 -3.19 -2.29 -15.27
N GLY A 556 -3.62 -2.80 -16.44
CA GLY A 556 -2.87 -2.84 -17.69
C GLY A 556 -1.66 -3.79 -17.74
N PHE A 557 -0.85 -3.88 -16.67
CA PHE A 557 0.48 -4.50 -16.70
C PHE A 557 0.75 -5.42 -15.50
N GLU A 558 1.42 -6.54 -15.75
CA GLU A 558 1.92 -7.52 -14.75
C GLU A 558 2.69 -6.87 -13.58
N SER A 559 3.48 -5.82 -13.85
CA SER A 559 4.25 -5.11 -12.83
C SER A 559 3.36 -4.38 -11.81
N ASN A 560 2.14 -4.00 -12.17
CA ASN A 560 1.17 -3.46 -11.21
C ASN A 560 0.41 -4.61 -10.51
N LEU A 561 0.09 -5.70 -11.21
CA LEU A 561 -0.61 -6.87 -10.66
C LEU A 561 0.19 -7.58 -9.56
N THR A 562 1.49 -7.78 -9.77
CA THR A 562 2.42 -8.33 -8.75
C THR A 562 2.59 -7.45 -7.50
N ARG A 563 1.93 -6.28 -7.43
CA ARG A 563 1.85 -5.39 -6.25
C ARG A 563 0.45 -5.38 -5.61
N VAL A 564 -0.51 -6.17 -6.10
CA VAL A 564 -1.90 -6.21 -5.63
C VAL A 564 -2.32 -7.64 -5.28
N ILE A 565 -3.00 -7.79 -4.14
CA ILE A 565 -3.81 -8.99 -3.83
C ILE A 565 -5.28 -8.62 -4.01
N LYS A 566 -5.85 -9.05 -5.14
CA LYS A 566 -7.27 -8.98 -5.50
C LYS A 566 -8.05 -10.06 -4.76
N LEU A 567 -9.15 -9.65 -4.12
CA LEU A 567 -10.13 -10.52 -3.47
C LEU A 567 -11.49 -10.30 -4.15
N ASP A 568 -12.09 -11.35 -4.68
CA ASP A 568 -13.30 -11.26 -5.51
C ASP A 568 -14.59 -11.52 -4.74
N PHE A 569 -15.52 -10.56 -4.79
CA PHE A 569 -16.76 -10.52 -4.00
C PHE A 569 -18.00 -10.56 -4.90
N GLU A 570 -18.85 -11.56 -4.67
CA GLU A 570 -20.14 -11.72 -5.35
C GLU A 570 -21.32 -11.52 -4.38
N ARG A 571 -22.52 -11.39 -4.95
CA ARG A 571 -23.75 -11.22 -4.16
C ARG A 571 -24.07 -12.50 -3.40
N GLY A 572 -24.12 -12.40 -2.08
CA GLY A 572 -24.36 -13.54 -1.18
C GLY A 572 -23.11 -14.30 -0.76
N ASP A 573 -21.90 -13.80 -1.05
CA ASP A 573 -20.67 -14.33 -0.45
C ASP A 573 -20.56 -14.03 1.04
N ILE A 574 -21.20 -12.95 1.50
CA ILE A 574 -21.08 -12.37 2.85
C ILE A 574 -22.31 -12.70 3.70
N ASP A 575 -22.08 -13.18 4.92
CA ASP A 575 -23.12 -13.39 5.92
C ASP A 575 -23.61 -12.03 6.45
N LEU A 576 -24.84 -11.65 6.10
CA LEU A 576 -25.43 -10.38 6.47
C LEU A 576 -25.79 -10.27 7.97
N GLN A 577 -25.94 -11.40 8.68
CA GLN A 577 -26.18 -11.40 10.13
C GLN A 577 -24.88 -11.12 10.89
N LEU A 578 -23.78 -11.79 10.51
CA LEU A 578 -22.44 -11.50 11.03
C LEU A 578 -22.00 -10.07 10.66
N LEU A 579 -22.24 -9.63 9.43
CA LEU A 579 -21.97 -8.26 8.99
C LEU A 579 -22.69 -7.24 9.89
N THR A 580 -24.00 -7.42 10.09
CA THR A 580 -24.82 -6.57 10.98
C THR A 580 -24.31 -6.59 12.42
N TYR A 581 -23.91 -7.75 12.94
CA TYR A 581 -23.34 -7.90 14.27
C TYR A 581 -22.04 -7.07 14.42
N PHE A 582 -21.13 -7.09 13.45
CA PHE A 582 -19.89 -6.31 13.49
C PHE A 582 -20.10 -4.80 13.27
N GLN A 583 -21.17 -4.40 12.55
CA GLN A 583 -21.59 -2.99 12.44
C GLN A 583 -22.21 -2.45 13.73
N GLN A 584 -22.73 -3.32 14.60
CA GLN A 584 -23.27 -2.94 15.92
C GLN A 584 -22.20 -2.98 17.02
N ASN A 585 -21.37 -4.03 17.05
CA ASN A 585 -20.35 -4.26 18.09
C ASN A 585 -19.01 -3.61 17.71
N LEU A 586 -19.06 -2.32 17.38
CA LEU A 586 -17.96 -1.60 16.73
C LEU A 586 -16.64 -1.68 17.50
N LEU A 587 -16.66 -1.50 18.83
CA LEU A 587 -15.43 -1.44 19.63
C LEU A 587 -14.65 -2.76 19.71
N ASN A 588 -15.19 -3.89 19.22
CA ASN A 588 -14.52 -5.19 19.30
C ASN A 588 -13.16 -5.20 18.57
N LEU A 589 -13.07 -4.67 17.34
CA LEU A 589 -11.77 -4.63 16.62
C LEU A 589 -10.70 -3.79 17.33
N PRO A 590 -10.91 -2.49 17.67
CA PRO A 590 -9.89 -1.71 18.35
C PRO A 590 -9.57 -2.24 19.75
N THR A 591 -10.51 -2.90 20.43
CA THR A 591 -10.23 -3.52 21.74
C THR A 591 -9.38 -4.79 21.61
N PHE A 592 -9.63 -5.63 20.60
CA PHE A 592 -8.73 -6.73 20.23
C PHE A 592 -7.34 -6.19 19.88
N MET A 593 -7.27 -5.18 19.02
CA MET A 593 -6.00 -4.61 18.55
C MET A 593 -5.18 -3.98 19.66
N TYR A 594 -5.81 -3.39 20.68
CA TYR A 594 -5.08 -2.91 21.86
C TYR A 594 -4.31 -4.06 22.54
N GLY A 595 -4.95 -5.21 22.73
CA GLY A 595 -4.32 -6.40 23.32
C GLY A 595 -3.19 -6.97 22.46
N TYR A 596 -3.43 -7.09 21.14
CA TYR A 596 -2.46 -7.62 20.18
C TYR A 596 -1.23 -6.71 20.02
N ILE A 597 -1.42 -5.40 19.80
CA ILE A 597 -0.35 -4.40 19.72
C ILE A 597 0.43 -4.34 21.04
N LYS A 598 -0.25 -4.43 22.19
CA LYS A 598 0.42 -4.49 23.51
C LYS A 598 1.33 -5.71 23.57
N PHE A 599 0.84 -6.90 23.22
CA PHE A 599 1.67 -8.11 23.19
C PHE A 599 2.88 -7.95 22.25
N ILE A 600 2.71 -7.39 21.06
CA ILE A 600 3.84 -7.11 20.14
C ILE A 600 4.86 -6.19 20.84
N SER A 601 4.43 -5.11 21.50
CA SER A 601 5.33 -4.19 22.22
C SER A 601 6.06 -4.83 23.41
N GLU A 602 5.47 -5.87 24.00
CA GLU A 602 6.05 -6.65 25.11
C GLU A 602 7.03 -7.73 24.62
N ASN A 603 7.02 -8.11 23.32
CA ASN A 603 7.76 -9.25 22.76
C ASN A 603 8.48 -8.92 21.42
N ILE A 604 8.93 -7.67 21.23
CA ILE A 604 9.51 -7.17 19.96
C ILE A 604 10.65 -8.03 19.41
N ALA A 605 11.55 -8.52 20.27
CA ALA A 605 12.70 -9.32 19.83
C ALA A 605 12.26 -10.66 19.20
N ASP A 606 11.26 -11.33 19.79
CA ASP A 606 10.68 -12.54 19.23
C ASP A 606 9.90 -12.26 17.95
N VAL A 607 9.22 -11.10 17.87
CA VAL A 607 8.52 -10.65 16.65
C VAL A 607 9.50 -10.44 15.49
N PHE A 608 10.63 -9.76 15.70
CA PHE A 608 11.67 -9.60 14.67
C PHE A 608 12.25 -10.97 14.24
N ASN A 609 12.59 -11.82 15.21
CA ASN A 609 13.10 -13.17 14.98
C ASN A 609 12.11 -14.04 14.18
N ILE A 610 10.80 -13.94 14.44
CA ILE A 610 9.76 -14.63 13.65
C ILE A 610 9.71 -14.11 12.22
N ILE A 611 9.81 -12.79 12.00
CA ILE A 611 9.84 -12.19 10.64
C ILE A 611 11.04 -12.72 9.86
N GLU A 612 12.25 -12.65 10.42
CA GLU A 612 13.47 -13.18 9.79
C GLU A 612 13.35 -14.68 9.48
N GLN A 613 12.90 -15.48 10.44
CA GLN A 613 12.78 -16.93 10.29
C GLN A 613 11.77 -17.33 9.20
N GLN A 614 10.60 -16.71 9.12
CA GLN A 614 9.65 -17.08 8.06
C GLN A 614 10.11 -16.61 6.67
N PHE A 615 10.85 -15.50 6.56
CA PHE A 615 11.49 -15.12 5.29
C PHE A 615 12.58 -16.11 4.86
N VAL A 616 13.43 -16.58 5.78
CA VAL A 616 14.41 -17.64 5.49
C VAL A 616 13.72 -18.95 5.11
N LYS A 617 12.74 -19.40 5.90
CA LYS A 617 11.98 -20.63 5.65
C LYS A 617 11.27 -20.60 4.29
N THR A 618 10.56 -19.52 3.98
CA THR A 618 9.87 -19.35 2.70
C THR A 618 10.86 -19.35 1.53
N ARG A 619 12.03 -18.70 1.64
CA ARG A 619 13.07 -18.77 0.60
C ARG A 619 13.70 -20.17 0.41
N MET A 620 13.49 -21.10 1.33
CA MET A 620 13.87 -22.51 1.20
C MET A 620 12.72 -23.42 0.73
N SER A 621 11.49 -22.90 0.61
CA SER A 621 10.35 -23.63 0.05
C SER A 621 10.39 -23.68 -1.48
N SER A 622 9.84 -24.75 -2.05
CA SER A 622 9.66 -24.88 -3.49
C SER A 622 8.42 -24.12 -3.97
N PHE A 623 8.59 -23.18 -4.89
CA PHE A 623 7.52 -22.45 -5.57
C PHE A 623 7.54 -22.73 -7.09
N PRO A 624 6.49 -22.37 -7.85
CA PRO A 624 6.52 -22.43 -9.31
C PRO A 624 7.73 -21.66 -9.87
N PRO A 625 8.46 -22.19 -10.88
CA PRO A 625 9.78 -21.66 -11.26
C PRO A 625 9.77 -20.22 -11.77
N ASN A 626 8.62 -19.72 -12.24
CA ASN A 626 8.43 -18.35 -12.71
C ASN A 626 7.60 -17.48 -11.75
N MET A 627 7.44 -17.89 -10.47
CA MET A 627 6.66 -17.12 -9.50
C MET A 627 7.34 -15.79 -9.17
N ALA A 628 6.65 -14.68 -9.43
CA ALA A 628 7.18 -13.35 -9.17
C ALA A 628 7.49 -13.18 -7.66
N ALA A 629 8.72 -12.76 -7.34
CA ALA A 629 9.24 -12.70 -5.98
C ALA A 629 8.31 -11.97 -4.98
N ARG A 630 7.54 -10.97 -5.43
CA ARG A 630 6.56 -10.25 -4.59
C ARG A 630 5.44 -11.12 -4.03
N PHE A 631 5.03 -12.19 -4.73
CA PHE A 631 4.09 -13.16 -4.19
C PHE A 631 4.76 -14.09 -3.16
N ILE A 632 6.02 -14.47 -3.38
CA ILE A 632 6.82 -15.24 -2.43
C ILE A 632 7.05 -14.42 -1.14
N ASP A 633 7.40 -13.13 -1.28
CA ASP A 633 7.49 -12.19 -0.16
C ASP A 633 6.12 -12.02 0.53
N CYS A 634 5.01 -11.96 -0.23
CA CYS A 634 3.66 -11.92 0.35
C CYS A 634 3.36 -13.17 1.21
N ILE A 635 3.73 -14.37 0.76
CA ILE A 635 3.62 -15.61 1.54
C ILE A 635 4.48 -15.53 2.81
N ALA A 636 5.73 -15.06 2.72
CA ALA A 636 6.60 -14.87 3.88
C ALA A 636 6.02 -13.88 4.91
N ILE A 637 5.51 -12.75 4.43
CA ILE A 637 4.89 -11.69 5.25
C ILE A 637 3.66 -12.22 5.99
N MET A 638 2.75 -12.89 5.28
CA MET A 638 1.55 -13.45 5.89
C MET A 638 1.89 -14.62 6.83
N SER A 639 2.88 -15.46 6.50
CA SER A 639 3.33 -16.53 7.40
C SER A 639 3.97 -16.00 8.70
N ALA A 640 4.70 -14.89 8.62
CA ALA A 640 5.22 -14.18 9.78
C ALA A 640 4.09 -13.62 10.65
N GLU A 641 3.11 -12.91 10.07
CA GLU A 641 1.97 -12.39 10.83
C GLU A 641 1.12 -13.51 11.45
N VAL A 642 0.76 -14.56 10.69
CA VAL A 642 0.03 -15.73 11.21
C VAL A 642 0.76 -16.32 12.41
N SER A 643 2.09 -16.46 12.33
CA SER A 643 2.93 -16.94 13.45
C SER A 643 2.87 -16.01 14.67
N ILE A 644 2.89 -14.69 14.48
CA ILE A 644 2.82 -13.70 15.57
C ILE A 644 1.40 -13.67 16.19
N PHE A 645 0.35 -13.72 15.37
CA PHE A 645 -1.05 -13.81 15.81
C PHE A 645 -1.30 -15.07 16.64
N TYR A 646 -0.82 -16.23 16.19
CA TYR A 646 -0.99 -17.47 16.94
C TYR A 646 -0.10 -17.55 18.19
N SER A 647 1.08 -16.93 18.18
CA SER A 647 1.88 -16.74 19.39
C SER A 647 1.11 -15.94 20.45
N TYR A 648 0.51 -14.80 20.07
CA TYR A 648 -0.39 -14.03 20.93
C TYR A 648 -1.57 -14.87 21.45
N ALA A 649 -2.25 -15.60 20.57
CA ALA A 649 -3.42 -16.41 20.91
C ALA A 649 -3.10 -17.53 21.92
N VAL A 650 -1.92 -18.15 21.83
CA VAL A 650 -1.44 -19.14 22.80
C VAL A 650 -0.95 -18.49 24.09
N THR A 651 -0.17 -17.40 24.04
CA THR A 651 0.33 -16.68 25.23
C THR A 651 -0.80 -16.15 26.11
N LYS A 652 -1.94 -15.73 25.52
CA LYS A 652 -3.14 -15.31 26.24
C LYS A 652 -4.10 -16.46 26.61
N GLY A 653 -3.80 -17.69 26.18
CA GLY A 653 -4.62 -18.87 26.47
C GLY A 653 -5.96 -18.94 25.72
N PHE A 654 -6.12 -18.19 24.63
CA PHE A 654 -7.32 -18.24 23.78
C PHE A 654 -7.35 -19.48 22.88
N VAL A 655 -6.17 -19.91 22.41
CA VAL A 655 -5.98 -21.11 21.59
C VAL A 655 -5.05 -22.06 22.36
N ARG A 656 -5.33 -23.36 22.32
CA ARG A 656 -4.46 -24.36 22.96
C ARG A 656 -3.22 -24.60 22.11
N ASN A 657 -2.08 -24.82 22.76
CA ASN A 657 -0.82 -25.15 22.07
C ASN A 657 -0.96 -26.43 21.21
N GLU A 658 -1.70 -27.45 21.68
CA GLU A 658 -1.97 -28.68 20.91
C GLU A 658 -2.78 -28.46 19.61
N ASP A 659 -3.54 -27.37 19.51
CA ASP A 659 -4.34 -27.03 18.33
C ASP A 659 -3.64 -26.03 17.39
N VAL A 660 -2.57 -25.37 17.84
CA VAL A 660 -2.05 -24.15 17.20
C VAL A 660 -1.57 -24.38 15.77
N GLN A 661 -0.78 -25.43 15.54
CA GLN A 661 -0.23 -25.75 14.23
C GLN A 661 -1.34 -26.05 13.22
N ARG A 662 -2.36 -26.82 13.61
CA ARG A 662 -3.51 -27.15 12.76
C ARG A 662 -4.28 -25.89 12.33
N TYR A 663 -4.39 -24.88 13.19
CA TYR A 663 -5.01 -23.61 12.84
C TYR A 663 -4.10 -22.73 11.96
N MET A 664 -2.80 -22.68 12.23
CA MET A 664 -1.83 -21.99 11.37
C MET A 664 -1.81 -22.57 9.95
N ASP A 665 -1.75 -23.90 9.81
CA ASP A 665 -1.77 -24.60 8.53
C ASP A 665 -3.09 -24.34 7.78
N SER A 666 -4.23 -24.37 8.50
CA SER A 666 -5.55 -24.11 7.93
C SER A 666 -5.73 -22.68 7.44
N ASP A 667 -5.22 -21.68 8.15
CA ASP A 667 -5.32 -20.28 7.70
C ASP A 667 -4.32 -20.01 6.56
N MET A 668 -3.10 -20.54 6.64
CA MET A 668 -2.09 -20.42 5.59
C MET A 668 -2.54 -21.04 4.27
N GLN A 669 -3.17 -22.23 4.26
CA GLN A 669 -3.70 -22.84 3.04
C GLN A 669 -4.73 -21.95 2.33
N LEU A 670 -5.55 -21.20 3.08
CA LEU A 670 -6.53 -20.27 2.53
C LEU A 670 -5.88 -18.97 2.02
N ILE A 671 -4.84 -18.48 2.70
CA ILE A 671 -4.04 -17.33 2.27
C ILE A 671 -3.26 -17.67 0.99
N GLU A 672 -2.59 -18.83 0.96
CA GLU A 672 -1.84 -19.32 -0.21
C GLU A 672 -2.77 -19.58 -1.40
N LYS A 673 -3.99 -20.08 -1.19
CA LYS A 673 -5.02 -20.18 -2.25
C LYS A 673 -5.30 -18.83 -2.91
N ILE A 674 -5.41 -17.75 -2.13
CA ILE A 674 -5.60 -16.39 -2.64
C ILE A 674 -4.36 -15.88 -3.39
N ILE A 675 -3.17 -16.08 -2.84
CA ILE A 675 -1.92 -15.61 -3.46
C ILE A 675 -1.64 -16.37 -4.76
N MET A 676 -1.88 -17.68 -4.79
CA MET A 676 -1.81 -18.51 -5.99
C MET A 676 -2.85 -18.08 -7.03
N LYS A 677 -4.11 -17.83 -6.66
CA LYS A 677 -5.12 -17.29 -7.61
C LYS A 677 -4.65 -15.97 -8.23
N ASN A 678 -4.10 -15.07 -7.41
CA ASN A 678 -3.56 -13.79 -7.88
C ASN A 678 -2.33 -13.97 -8.79
N TYR A 679 -1.49 -14.95 -8.49
CA TYR A 679 -0.35 -15.31 -9.33
C TYR A 679 -0.81 -15.83 -10.70
N GLU A 680 -1.71 -16.81 -10.76
CA GLU A 680 -2.22 -17.32 -12.05
C GLU A 680 -3.00 -16.24 -12.83
N GLU A 681 -3.85 -15.43 -12.19
CA GLU A 681 -4.47 -14.26 -12.85
C GLU A 681 -3.42 -13.26 -13.38
N SER A 682 -2.34 -13.01 -12.61
CA SER A 682 -1.25 -12.15 -13.07
C SER A 682 -0.44 -12.75 -14.21
N ARG A 683 -0.39 -14.09 -14.33
CA ARG A 683 0.18 -14.80 -15.47
C ARG A 683 -0.69 -14.64 -16.70
N ILE A 684 -2.01 -14.78 -16.62
CA ILE A 684 -2.90 -14.57 -17.78
C ILE A 684 -2.78 -13.14 -18.33
N ILE A 685 -2.37 -12.18 -17.49
CA ILE A 685 -2.10 -10.78 -17.86
C ILE A 685 -0.59 -10.47 -17.95
N SER A 686 0.28 -11.49 -17.90
CA SER A 686 1.72 -11.33 -18.16
C SER A 686 1.93 -10.86 -19.59
N PRO A 687 3.05 -10.20 -19.93
CA PRO A 687 3.20 -9.66 -21.27
C PRO A 687 3.33 -10.77 -22.32
N GLY A 688 3.94 -11.93 -21.99
CA GLY A 688 4.05 -13.06 -22.90
C GLY A 688 2.69 -13.70 -23.13
N ILE A 689 1.92 -13.94 -22.07
CA ILE A 689 0.58 -14.52 -22.21
C ILE A 689 -0.39 -13.50 -22.85
N ARG A 690 -0.25 -12.19 -22.62
CA ARG A 690 -0.98 -11.15 -23.38
C ARG A 690 -0.70 -11.20 -24.88
N ILE A 691 0.56 -11.39 -25.27
CA ILE A 691 0.94 -11.56 -26.68
C ILE A 691 0.27 -12.82 -27.25
N ILE A 692 0.26 -13.93 -26.50
CA ILE A 692 -0.44 -15.15 -26.92
C ILE A 692 -1.96 -14.99 -26.90
N VAL A 693 -2.56 -14.22 -26.00
CA VAL A 693 -4.01 -13.93 -26.00
C VAL A 693 -4.38 -13.04 -27.19
N ALA A 694 -3.52 -12.09 -27.58
CA ALA A 694 -3.69 -11.33 -28.82
C ALA A 694 -3.62 -12.26 -30.06
N LEU A 695 -2.71 -13.25 -30.05
CA LEU A 695 -2.66 -14.31 -31.05
C LEU A 695 -3.91 -15.21 -31.04
N CYS A 696 -4.35 -15.70 -29.89
CA CYS A 696 -5.60 -16.46 -29.75
C CYS A 696 -6.79 -15.65 -30.29
N LYS A 697 -6.84 -14.33 -30.04
CA LYS A 697 -7.84 -13.42 -30.62
C LYS A 697 -7.67 -13.20 -32.11
N ALA A 698 -6.46 -13.21 -32.65
CA ALA A 698 -6.22 -13.12 -34.09
C ALA A 698 -6.64 -14.41 -34.81
N MET A 699 -6.23 -15.58 -34.31
CA MET A 699 -6.67 -16.91 -34.78
C MET A 699 -8.17 -17.11 -34.62
N LYS A 700 -8.76 -16.59 -33.54
CA LYS A 700 -10.21 -16.60 -33.35
C LYS A 700 -10.92 -15.64 -34.30
N ASN A 701 -10.49 -14.39 -34.40
CA ASN A 701 -11.24 -13.30 -35.02
C ASN A 701 -10.75 -12.90 -36.42
N GLY A 702 -10.18 -13.82 -37.20
CA GLY A 702 -9.95 -13.55 -38.63
C GLY A 702 -8.71 -12.72 -38.95
N LYS A 703 -7.66 -12.79 -38.13
CA LYS A 703 -6.46 -11.91 -38.23
C LYS A 703 -5.11 -12.62 -38.13
N VAL A 704 -5.08 -13.95 -38.03
CA VAL A 704 -3.96 -14.82 -38.47
C VAL A 704 -4.41 -16.28 -38.47
N GLU A 705 -4.18 -17.02 -39.54
CA GLU A 705 -4.79 -18.33 -39.75
C GLU A 705 -3.78 -19.46 -39.68
N GLN A 706 -4.20 -20.67 -39.99
CA GLN A 706 -3.95 -21.81 -39.10
C GLN A 706 -3.74 -23.08 -39.93
N CYS A 707 -2.53 -23.26 -40.44
CA CYS A 707 -2.15 -24.47 -41.16
C CYS A 707 -1.60 -25.57 -40.22
N ASP A 708 -2.22 -26.75 -40.24
CA ASP A 708 -1.69 -27.94 -39.57
C ASP A 708 -0.55 -28.54 -40.40
N ILE A 709 0.65 -28.58 -39.84
CA ILE A 709 1.86 -29.16 -40.45
C ILE A 709 2.31 -30.46 -39.77
N SER A 710 1.40 -31.12 -39.03
CA SER A 710 1.62 -32.48 -38.52
C SER A 710 1.89 -33.48 -39.65
N GLU A 711 1.36 -33.23 -40.84
CA GLU A 711 1.69 -33.97 -42.06
C GLU A 711 2.75 -33.21 -42.88
N LYS A 712 3.81 -33.92 -43.24
CA LYS A 712 5.04 -33.34 -43.81
C LYS A 712 4.85 -32.78 -45.23
N GLU A 713 3.83 -33.28 -45.93
CA GLU A 713 3.44 -32.82 -47.27
C GLU A 713 2.86 -31.40 -47.19
N ASN A 714 2.08 -31.07 -46.16
CA ASN A 714 1.57 -29.72 -45.91
C ASN A 714 2.73 -28.73 -45.80
N LEU A 715 3.78 -29.02 -45.02
CA LEU A 715 4.98 -28.18 -44.94
C LEU A 715 5.78 -28.08 -46.26
N GLU A 716 5.54 -29.00 -47.20
CA GLU A 716 6.20 -29.05 -48.51
C GLU A 716 5.42 -28.38 -49.65
N GLU A 717 4.12 -28.09 -49.52
CA GLU A 717 3.33 -27.31 -50.49
C GLU A 717 3.57 -25.78 -50.40
N LEU A 718 4.42 -25.37 -49.47
CA LEU A 718 4.43 -24.04 -48.89
C LEU A 718 5.81 -23.30 -49.00
N ASP A 719 5.87 -22.01 -49.39
CA ASP A 719 7.07 -21.25 -49.84
C ASP A 719 8.03 -20.59 -48.78
N GLU A 720 8.37 -19.29 -48.85
CA GLU A 720 9.13 -18.49 -47.86
C GLU A 720 8.52 -17.08 -47.62
N VAL A 721 7.83 -16.49 -48.60
CA VAL A 721 6.74 -15.51 -48.34
C VAL A 721 5.54 -16.24 -47.76
N ASP A 722 5.49 -17.56 -48.00
CA ASP A 722 4.92 -18.52 -47.10
C ASP A 722 5.98 -19.53 -46.49
N MET A 723 6.85 -19.11 -45.54
CA MET A 723 7.15 -19.84 -44.27
C MET A 723 6.74 -19.42 -42.78
N GLU A 724 6.60 -18.29 -42.03
CA GLU A 724 6.73 -16.76 -42.00
C GLU A 724 5.59 -15.71 -41.33
N ASN A 725 4.36 -15.01 -41.67
CA ASN A 725 3.02 -14.95 -42.60
C ASN A 725 1.75 -16.00 -43.02
N MET A 726 1.28 -17.30 -42.67
CA MET A 726 0.33 -18.13 -41.75
C MET A 726 0.73 -18.75 -40.34
N ALA A 727 -0.07 -18.65 -39.27
CA ALA A 727 0.22 -19.24 -37.93
C ALA A 727 0.01 -20.76 -37.82
N MET A 728 1.03 -21.54 -38.20
CA MET A 728 0.96 -23.00 -38.19
C MET A 728 0.94 -23.65 -36.81
N PHE A 729 0.64 -24.94 -36.78
CA PHE A 729 0.82 -25.80 -35.62
C PHE A 729 1.11 -27.25 -36.04
N ASP A 730 1.75 -28.02 -35.17
CA ASP A 730 1.82 -29.48 -35.27
C ASP A 730 1.23 -30.13 -34.00
N SER A 731 1.56 -31.39 -33.72
CA SER A 731 1.13 -32.10 -32.51
C SER A 731 1.76 -31.58 -31.19
N TYR A 732 2.73 -30.67 -31.24
CA TYR A 732 3.58 -30.25 -30.12
C TYR A 732 3.78 -28.74 -30.00
N TYR A 733 3.73 -27.97 -31.08
CA TYR A 733 3.97 -26.53 -31.10
C TYR A 733 2.97 -25.74 -31.96
N VAL A 734 2.79 -24.46 -31.62
CA VAL A 734 2.30 -23.41 -32.53
C VAL A 734 3.49 -22.62 -33.02
N TYR A 735 3.46 -22.24 -34.29
CA TYR A 735 4.53 -21.62 -35.05
C TYR A 735 4.04 -20.26 -35.56
N ILE A 736 4.43 -19.23 -34.83
CA ILE A 736 4.32 -17.81 -35.18
C ILE A 736 5.58 -17.11 -34.65
N SER A 737 5.74 -15.80 -34.84
CA SER A 737 7.11 -15.28 -34.99
C SER A 737 7.31 -13.84 -34.55
N PRO A 738 8.40 -13.13 -34.93
CA PRO A 738 8.65 -11.79 -34.42
C PRO A 738 7.64 -10.71 -34.84
N ASP A 739 7.55 -10.37 -36.13
CA ASP A 739 6.98 -9.12 -36.65
C ASP A 739 5.44 -9.11 -36.81
N LYS A 740 4.78 -10.20 -37.25
CA LYS A 740 3.31 -10.36 -37.20
C LYS A 740 2.86 -10.56 -35.78
N LEU A 741 3.53 -11.38 -34.95
CA LEU A 741 3.07 -11.50 -33.56
C LEU A 741 3.11 -10.14 -32.87
N PHE A 742 4.06 -9.30 -33.28
CA PHE A 742 4.14 -7.89 -32.93
C PHE A 742 3.05 -7.04 -33.59
N ASP A 743 2.71 -7.20 -34.86
CA ASP A 743 1.59 -6.48 -35.48
C ASP A 743 0.22 -6.88 -34.93
N ILE A 744 0.00 -8.17 -34.61
CA ILE A 744 -1.14 -8.69 -33.84
C ILE A 744 -1.19 -8.01 -32.49
N TYR A 745 -0.10 -8.07 -31.72
CA TYR A 745 0.01 -7.44 -30.41
C TYR A 745 -0.23 -5.91 -30.50
N MET A 746 0.31 -5.25 -31.51
CA MET A 746 0.14 -3.83 -31.78
C MET A 746 -1.30 -3.48 -32.15
N ASN A 747 -1.98 -4.32 -32.94
CA ASN A 747 -3.36 -4.12 -33.36
C ASN A 747 -4.34 -4.41 -32.22
N ASP A 748 -4.16 -5.50 -31.47
CA ASP A 748 -4.87 -5.79 -30.22
C ASP A 748 -4.70 -4.65 -29.20
N CYS A 749 -3.49 -4.10 -29.07
CA CYS A 749 -3.23 -2.94 -28.22
C CYS A 749 -3.97 -1.67 -28.68
N LYS A 750 -4.06 -1.41 -30.00
CA LYS A 750 -4.82 -0.28 -30.57
C LYS A 750 -6.32 -0.48 -30.35
N GLU A 751 -6.85 -1.67 -30.61
CA GLU A 751 -8.27 -2.02 -30.46
C GLU A 751 -8.73 -1.89 -29.01
N MET A 752 -7.89 -2.27 -28.04
CA MET A 752 -8.16 -2.09 -26.60
C MET A 752 -7.81 -0.69 -26.05
N ASN A 753 -7.44 0.27 -26.91
CA ASN A 753 -7.05 1.64 -26.52
C ASN A 753 -6.00 1.66 -25.38
N CYS A 754 -5.07 0.70 -25.41
CA CYS A 754 -4.09 0.50 -24.35
C CYS A 754 -2.67 0.93 -24.79
N ALA A 755 -1.77 1.06 -23.83
CA ALA A 755 -0.42 1.52 -24.12
C ALA A 755 0.43 0.38 -24.67
N VAL A 756 0.73 0.46 -25.97
CA VAL A 756 1.81 -0.29 -26.64
C VAL A 756 3.06 -0.26 -25.75
N THR A 757 3.45 -1.45 -25.26
CA THR A 757 4.57 -1.62 -24.32
C THR A 757 5.87 -1.88 -25.08
N TYR A 758 5.78 -2.78 -26.06
CA TYR A 758 6.88 -3.16 -26.94
C TYR A 758 6.86 -2.33 -28.22
N LYS A 759 8.03 -1.98 -28.76
CA LYS A 759 8.15 -1.14 -29.97
C LYS A 759 8.72 -1.89 -31.17
N SER A 760 9.14 -3.13 -30.98
CA SER A 760 9.64 -4.01 -32.02
C SER A 760 9.34 -5.47 -31.70
N SER A 761 9.37 -6.27 -32.76
CA SER A 761 9.26 -7.72 -32.78
C SER A 761 10.23 -8.46 -31.87
N ARG A 762 11.48 -8.00 -31.84
CA ARG A 762 12.55 -8.55 -30.99
C ARG A 762 12.27 -8.39 -29.49
N GLU A 763 11.54 -7.34 -29.11
CA GLU A 763 11.16 -7.12 -27.71
C GLU A 763 10.15 -8.16 -27.20
N LEU A 764 9.38 -8.81 -28.08
CA LEU A 764 8.43 -9.87 -27.70
C LEU A 764 9.11 -11.16 -27.23
N LYS A 765 10.35 -11.40 -27.64
CA LYS A 765 11.10 -12.62 -27.29
C LYS A 765 11.31 -12.75 -25.79
N ASN A 766 11.64 -11.63 -25.12
CA ASN A 766 11.93 -11.61 -23.70
C ASN A 766 10.73 -11.98 -22.80
N PRO A 767 9.52 -11.42 -22.97
CA PRO A 767 8.36 -11.85 -22.20
C PRO A 767 7.88 -13.27 -22.57
N LEU A 768 7.85 -13.64 -23.85
CA LEU A 768 7.48 -15.00 -24.27
C LEU A 768 8.44 -16.07 -23.70
N LYS A 769 9.74 -15.76 -23.65
CA LYS A 769 10.77 -16.57 -22.97
C LYS A 769 10.53 -16.64 -21.46
N LYS A 770 10.28 -15.50 -20.82
CA LYS A 770 10.09 -15.40 -19.35
C LYS A 770 8.93 -16.28 -18.90
N ASP A 771 7.84 -16.30 -19.65
CA ASP A 771 6.63 -17.03 -19.28
C ASP A 771 6.68 -18.53 -19.66
N ASP A 772 7.86 -19.02 -20.10
CA ASP A 772 8.15 -20.39 -20.57
C ASP A 772 7.24 -20.88 -21.71
N ILE A 773 6.74 -19.94 -22.53
CA ILE A 773 5.85 -20.21 -23.67
C ILE A 773 6.65 -20.84 -24.82
N LEU A 774 7.90 -20.41 -25.00
CA LEU A 774 8.77 -20.78 -26.10
C LEU A 774 9.56 -22.06 -25.81
N LEU A 775 9.83 -22.86 -26.84
CA LEU A 775 10.82 -23.92 -26.80
C LEU A 775 12.25 -23.34 -26.73
N PRO A 776 13.07 -23.66 -25.72
CA PRO A 776 14.51 -23.50 -25.81
C PRO A 776 15.14 -24.65 -26.63
N LYS A 777 16.09 -24.35 -27.51
CA LYS A 777 17.09 -25.32 -28.01
C LYS A 777 18.49 -24.77 -27.78
N GLN A 778 19.46 -25.66 -27.59
CA GLN A 778 20.87 -25.30 -27.77
C GLN A 778 21.18 -25.40 -29.26
N GLU A 779 21.80 -24.36 -29.80
CA GLU A 779 22.80 -24.56 -30.85
C GLU A 779 24.19 -24.54 -30.18
N GLY A 780 25.28 -24.19 -30.86
CA GLY A 780 26.66 -24.42 -30.41
C GLY A 780 26.98 -24.10 -28.93
N ASN A 781 26.58 -22.93 -28.43
CA ASN A 781 26.89 -22.43 -27.07
C ASN A 781 25.70 -21.70 -26.40
N ASN A 782 24.61 -21.41 -27.12
CA ASN A 782 23.52 -20.56 -26.64
C ASN A 782 22.17 -21.26 -26.62
N THR A 783 21.37 -20.90 -25.62
CA THR A 783 19.94 -21.19 -25.60
C THR A 783 19.19 -20.23 -26.53
N ARG A 784 18.83 -20.75 -27.70
CA ARG A 784 17.91 -20.11 -28.65
C ARG A 784 16.45 -20.34 -28.25
N TYR A 785 15.56 -19.39 -28.54
CA TYR A 785 14.13 -19.41 -28.14
C TYR A 785 13.13 -19.40 -29.30
N SER A 786 13.64 -19.66 -30.48
CA SER A 786 12.95 -19.67 -31.77
C SER A 786 13.69 -20.67 -32.66
N HIS A 787 13.09 -21.40 -33.62
CA HIS A 787 13.84 -22.38 -34.48
C HIS A 787 13.41 -22.52 -35.96
N LYS A 788 14.33 -22.88 -36.87
CA LYS A 788 14.04 -23.05 -38.31
C LYS A 788 13.00 -24.13 -38.45
N LEU A 789 11.93 -23.89 -39.22
CA LEU A 789 10.87 -24.89 -39.35
C LEU A 789 11.29 -26.02 -40.28
N CYS A 790 11.84 -25.65 -41.43
CA CYS A 790 12.57 -26.56 -42.31
C CYS A 790 13.70 -25.81 -43.03
N SER A 791 14.36 -26.46 -43.99
CA SER A 791 15.47 -25.90 -44.77
C SER A 791 15.05 -25.01 -45.95
N LYS A 792 13.74 -24.84 -46.21
CA LYS A 792 13.23 -23.98 -47.30
C LYS A 792 13.34 -22.51 -46.93
N THR A 793 12.72 -22.12 -45.81
CA THR A 793 13.02 -20.84 -45.18
C THR A 793 14.43 -20.85 -44.68
N SER A 794 15.10 -19.71 -44.85
CA SER A 794 16.46 -19.56 -44.40
C SER A 794 16.57 -19.48 -42.87
N LYS A 795 15.47 -19.39 -42.10
CA LYS A 795 15.49 -18.71 -40.79
C LYS A 795 14.27 -19.09 -39.78
N ARG A 796 14.07 -18.60 -38.51
CA ARG A 796 13.23 -19.22 -37.38
C ARG A 796 12.01 -18.54 -36.66
N PHE A 797 10.89 -19.30 -36.51
CA PHE A 797 9.71 -19.08 -35.63
C PHE A 797 9.96 -19.00 -34.11
N TYR A 798 9.09 -18.31 -33.37
CA TYR A 798 8.74 -18.70 -31.99
C TYR A 798 8.02 -20.06 -32.00
N TRP A 799 8.69 -21.10 -31.52
CA TRP A 799 8.08 -22.42 -31.29
C TRP A 799 7.34 -22.36 -29.95
N ILE A 800 6.10 -21.88 -29.98
CA ILE A 800 5.23 -21.83 -28.80
C ILE A 800 4.79 -23.26 -28.47
N LYS A 801 4.95 -23.71 -27.23
CA LYS A 801 4.52 -25.06 -26.81
C LYS A 801 2.99 -25.16 -26.91
N LEU A 802 2.48 -26.17 -27.63
CA LEU A 802 1.04 -26.30 -27.90
C LEU A 802 0.21 -26.56 -26.63
N ASP A 803 0.76 -27.23 -25.62
CA ASP A 803 0.11 -27.43 -24.32
C ASP A 803 0.05 -26.15 -23.47
N VAL A 804 0.98 -25.22 -23.68
CA VAL A 804 0.94 -23.88 -23.11
C VAL A 804 -0.06 -23.01 -23.87
N PHE A 805 -0.06 -23.08 -25.21
CA PHE A 805 -1.02 -22.36 -26.06
C PHE A 805 -2.48 -22.76 -25.79
N LYS A 806 -2.79 -24.06 -25.81
CA LYS A 806 -4.13 -24.61 -25.52
C LYS A 806 -4.63 -24.13 -24.15
N ARG A 807 -3.80 -24.27 -23.12
CA ARG A 807 -4.09 -23.81 -21.76
C ARG A 807 -4.37 -22.30 -21.69
N ILE A 808 -3.55 -21.47 -22.33
CA ILE A 808 -3.79 -20.02 -22.41
C ILE A 808 -5.12 -19.72 -23.13
N TYR A 809 -5.44 -20.46 -24.19
CA TYR A 809 -6.68 -20.32 -24.94
C TYR A 809 -7.91 -20.68 -24.08
N ASP A 810 -7.85 -21.80 -23.35
CA ASP A 810 -8.92 -22.32 -22.49
C ASP A 810 -9.12 -21.43 -21.24
N GLU A 811 -8.03 -20.98 -20.61
CA GLU A 811 -8.03 -19.98 -19.53
C GLU A 811 -8.60 -18.63 -20.02
N TYR A 812 -8.36 -18.26 -21.28
CA TYR A 812 -8.94 -17.07 -21.90
C TYR A 812 -10.44 -17.21 -22.24
N GLN A 813 -10.95 -18.40 -22.62
CA GLN A 813 -12.40 -18.59 -22.83
C GLN A 813 -13.22 -18.58 -21.51
N THR A 814 -12.58 -18.61 -20.35
CA THR A 814 -13.24 -18.69 -19.03
C THR A 814 -13.21 -17.39 -18.22
N ILE A 815 -12.84 -16.26 -18.85
CA ILE A 815 -12.75 -14.91 -18.27
C ILE A 815 -13.67 -13.92 -19.01
#